data_AF-E5C9T8-F1
#
_entry.id   AF-E5C9T8-F1
#
_cell.length_a   1.000
_cell.length_b   1.000
_cell.length_c   1.000
_cell.angle_alpha   90.00
_cell.angle_beta   90.00
_cell.angle_gamma   90.00
#
_symmetry.space_group_name_H-M   'P 1'
#
loop_
_entity.id
_entity.type
_entity.pdbx_description
1 polymer ?
#
loop_
_entity_poly.entity_id
_entity_poly.type
_entity_poly.pdbx_seq_one_letter_code
_entity_poly.pdbx_strand_id
1 'polypeptide(L)'
;MYRITLLLMLLTTVNMSAGNFFSVYCLTTEQAGNPIGIDSQSPRFSWKIYAQKRNFKQYAYQVCVADSEDRLTNGEANIWDSGKVLSEKSILIPFEGVKLKSSEVYYWKVRIWDDENKASAWSQINTFTTGLLEDSDWGNALWISMEKDRELVRGIHYQEKEALPAQKVGMYRLPQFRKQFSVKAKNISRAFAYVSGLGHFDFFLNGKKVGDHFLDAGWTLYDKEAFYVSFDITDQLQRGENVLGVMLGNGFYNVPQERYFKLLISYGAPKMRLHLRIVYDDNSVQEIISDKSWRVSESPVTFSSIYGGEDYDATREQPGWMDVGFDSSNWKDVLVSNYVPKMVSQQTEPIKQREEIPVVEYYKNEKGNWVYDLGQNFSGIIRLSIRGERGQSVRLIPAELLNRDHTVNQSASGEPFYFAYKLRGGQCIETWQPQFTYYGFRYVEVEDAVPAGEENPDKLPIITGLVGLQTCLATPETGSFSCSNPLFNKIHNLIDWAMRSNMASVLTDCPHREKLGWVEQAYLMQYSLQYRYNMSRMYNKIIRDMCLSQTEEGIIPSISPEYVRFKEGFEDTPEWGSAFIISSWYAYLWYGDDRALIEYYPAMKNYMNYLASRAKDHIISYGLGDWFDIGPDVPGNSQLTSNGVTATATYYYNAVIMQKIARLLDVSEDVETYKKLADSIKVAFNRIFFDSSSNIYDHNSQTTNAIVLFMDLVDEAHKPIVLGNLVRDIQNRNYALTAGDIGYRYVLRTLEANELSELIYKMNCRYDVPGYGWQLAHDATALTESWQAFGFVSNNHFMLGHLMEWLYSGIGGIRQAENSLGYKTVVITPQLVGDITSAVTSYESPYGMIRCEWKKGREKYELKVSIPANSEAIISLPAATFEDVADYGVDLTSVTSIIKMGTCQEGIKLKVGSGNYLFTVNNPVYKSTTSLDVSKVTNVLCLGNSITKHGVKRDIDWLSDWGMAASKEEYDYCHQLQSMLKQYNDLSTVTPLNIAYWEQNLNCNIDSLIGEECQNKDLIVIRLGENVRNKELFKTKILDLVEVCKKYASNIIITGCFWPDADKEEALISAASRSGAEYVPLAWISEQQGVYPEIGDILYSTSNKPYKVKQDFIITHPNDKGMRMIARRIFEAIDRK
;
A
#
# COMPACT_ATOMS: atom_id res chain seq x y z
N MET A 1 59.56 17.47 -18.27
CA MET A 1 60.01 17.26 -19.67
C MET A 1 59.73 15.81 -20.01
N TYR A 2 58.62 15.55 -20.70
CA TYR A 2 58.59 15.33 -22.16
C TYR A 2 59.23 14.01 -22.58
N ARG A 3 58.35 13.06 -22.91
CA ARG A 3 58.42 12.07 -24.01
C ARG A 3 59.78 11.41 -24.25
N ILE A 4 59.85 10.11 -24.04
CA ILE A 4 60.05 9.06 -25.06
C ILE A 4 60.14 7.73 -24.32
N THR A 5 59.06 6.96 -24.33
CA THR A 5 59.11 5.50 -24.26
C THR A 5 57.81 4.97 -24.88
N LEU A 6 57.66 5.26 -26.17
CA LEU A 6 56.73 4.57 -27.07
C LEU A 6 57.54 3.48 -27.77
N LEU A 7 56.93 2.32 -28.02
CA LEU A 7 57.44 1.12 -28.72
C LEU A 7 58.32 0.16 -27.90
N LEU A 8 57.70 -0.66 -27.03
CA LEU A 8 58.02 -2.09 -26.88
C LEU A 8 56.96 -2.85 -26.03
N MET A 9 55.68 -2.59 -26.32
CA MET A 9 54.55 -3.42 -25.85
C MET A 9 53.62 -3.74 -27.03
N LEU A 10 54.17 -4.34 -28.08
CA LEU A 10 53.39 -5.15 -29.02
C LEU A 10 53.67 -6.62 -28.68
N LEU A 11 52.59 -7.38 -28.49
CA LEU A 11 52.51 -8.83 -28.19
C LEU A 11 52.33 -9.21 -26.71
N THR A 12 51.31 -8.63 -26.07
CA THR A 12 50.42 -9.42 -25.22
C THR A 12 49.03 -9.35 -25.83
N THR A 13 48.60 -10.44 -26.46
CA THR A 13 47.21 -10.67 -26.84
C THR A 13 46.38 -10.68 -25.56
N VAL A 14 45.85 -9.52 -25.18
CA VAL A 14 44.70 -9.46 -24.27
C VAL A 14 43.55 -10.08 -25.05
N ASN A 15 43.23 -11.33 -24.74
CA ASN A 15 41.89 -11.83 -25.00
C ASN A 15 40.94 -10.92 -24.20
N MET A 16 40.45 -9.85 -24.83
CA MET A 16 39.22 -9.20 -24.40
C MET A 16 38.15 -10.28 -24.57
N SER A 17 37.88 -11.05 -23.51
CA SER A 17 36.62 -11.76 -23.43
C SER A 17 35.54 -10.69 -23.60
N ALA A 18 34.71 -10.84 -24.63
CA ALA A 18 33.56 -9.98 -24.82
C ALA A 18 32.76 -9.98 -23.50
N GLY A 19 32.72 -8.84 -22.81
CA GLY A 19 32.05 -8.74 -21.51
C GLY A 19 30.62 -9.30 -21.62
N ASN A 20 30.21 -10.10 -20.64
CA ASN A 20 28.84 -10.61 -20.61
C ASN A 20 27.88 -9.43 -20.44
N PHE A 21 27.04 -9.20 -21.45
CA PHE A 21 26.09 -8.08 -21.51
C PHE A 21 24.86 -8.27 -20.59
N PHE A 22 24.78 -9.40 -19.88
CA PHE A 22 23.75 -9.75 -18.92
C PHE A 22 24.28 -10.75 -17.87
N SER A 23 23.66 -10.75 -16.69
CA SER A 23 24.00 -11.60 -15.56
C SER A 23 22.78 -11.82 -14.65
N VAL A 24 22.89 -12.78 -13.74
CA VAL A 24 21.89 -12.98 -12.68
C VAL A 24 22.37 -12.36 -11.36
N TYR A 25 21.43 -11.90 -10.54
CA TYR A 25 21.69 -11.34 -9.21
C TYR A 25 20.51 -11.64 -8.27
N CYS A 26 20.68 -11.32 -6.98
CA CYS A 26 19.65 -11.51 -5.95
C CYS A 26 19.07 -12.93 -5.96
N LEU A 27 19.95 -13.93 -5.85
CA LEU A 27 19.55 -15.32 -5.73
C LEU A 27 18.84 -15.55 -4.40
N THR A 28 17.72 -16.23 -4.44
CA THR A 28 16.92 -16.56 -3.24
C THR A 28 16.46 -18.00 -3.27
N THR A 29 16.38 -18.61 -2.09
CA THR A 29 15.71 -19.90 -1.84
C THR A 29 14.52 -19.63 -0.93
N GLU A 30 13.33 -20.10 -1.31
CA GLU A 30 12.07 -19.79 -0.59
C GLU A 30 11.93 -18.27 -0.30
N GLN A 31 12.24 -17.46 -1.33
CA GLN A 31 12.16 -15.99 -1.32
C GLN A 31 13.10 -15.27 -0.32
N ALA A 32 14.06 -15.96 0.30
CA ALA A 32 15.08 -15.37 1.17
C ALA A 32 16.50 -15.61 0.64
N GLY A 33 17.43 -14.71 0.99
CA GLY A 33 18.85 -14.88 0.71
C GLY A 33 19.52 -15.74 1.79
N ASN A 34 20.28 -16.75 1.38
CA ASN A 34 21.01 -17.67 2.27
C ASN A 34 20.20 -18.16 3.49
N PRO A 35 18.95 -18.64 3.32
CA PRO A 35 18.09 -18.96 4.46
C PRO A 35 18.61 -20.17 5.24
N ILE A 36 18.38 -20.13 6.56
CA ILE A 36 18.65 -21.24 7.47
C ILE A 36 17.32 -21.79 7.99
N GLY A 37 17.23 -23.12 8.06
CA GLY A 37 16.05 -23.78 8.60
C GLY A 37 15.00 -24.09 7.55
N ILE A 38 15.34 -24.23 6.27
CA ILE A 38 14.39 -24.64 5.22
C ILE A 38 13.78 -26.00 5.57
N ASP A 39 12.45 -26.08 5.67
CA ASP A 39 11.70 -27.27 6.09
C ASP A 39 11.04 -28.04 4.92
N SER A 40 11.38 -27.67 3.67
CA SER A 40 10.89 -28.34 2.47
C SER A 40 11.94 -29.29 1.87
N GLN A 41 11.48 -30.46 1.40
CA GLN A 41 12.28 -31.38 0.58
C GLN A 41 12.46 -30.90 -0.87
N SER A 42 11.62 -29.96 -1.32
CA SER A 42 11.72 -29.31 -2.63
C SER A 42 11.69 -27.80 -2.44
N PRO A 43 12.78 -27.20 -1.94
CA PRO A 43 12.89 -25.75 -1.85
C PRO A 43 12.90 -25.13 -3.25
N ARG A 44 12.41 -23.89 -3.36
CA ARG A 44 12.25 -23.20 -4.65
C ARG A 44 13.25 -22.06 -4.82
N PHE A 45 13.88 -22.00 -5.97
CA PHE A 45 14.91 -21.03 -6.32
C PHE A 45 14.37 -19.89 -7.18
N SER A 46 14.79 -18.66 -6.91
CA SER A 46 14.52 -17.51 -7.77
C SER A 46 15.79 -16.70 -8.02
N TRP A 47 15.84 -16.00 -9.14
CA TRP A 47 16.91 -15.08 -9.50
C TRP A 47 16.37 -13.91 -10.30
N LYS A 48 16.99 -12.75 -10.10
CA LYS A 48 16.75 -11.54 -10.90
C LYS A 48 17.81 -11.42 -11.97
N ILE A 49 17.49 -10.68 -13.03
CA ILE A 49 18.35 -10.59 -14.21
C ILE A 49 18.73 -9.14 -14.44
N TYR A 50 20.03 -8.90 -14.57
CA TYR A 50 20.58 -7.64 -15.04
C TYR A 50 20.92 -7.80 -16.53
N ALA A 51 20.50 -6.84 -17.34
CA ALA A 51 20.84 -6.79 -18.75
C ALA A 51 21.08 -5.35 -19.18
N GLN A 52 22.14 -5.13 -19.95
CA GLN A 52 22.45 -3.80 -20.49
C GLN A 52 21.55 -3.43 -21.67
N LYS A 53 21.15 -4.42 -22.48
CA LYS A 53 20.26 -4.23 -23.64
C LYS A 53 18.79 -4.11 -23.19
N ARG A 54 18.02 -3.29 -23.90
CA ARG A 54 16.54 -3.31 -23.82
C ARG A 54 15.98 -4.62 -24.38
N ASN A 55 14.74 -4.93 -24.02
CA ASN A 55 13.99 -6.10 -24.50
C ASN A 55 14.69 -7.43 -24.20
N PHE A 56 15.53 -7.48 -23.17
CA PHE A 56 16.16 -8.72 -22.73
C PHE A 56 15.13 -9.70 -22.20
N LYS A 57 15.25 -10.95 -22.65
CA LYS A 57 14.41 -12.07 -22.25
C LYS A 57 15.26 -13.31 -21.99
N GLN A 58 14.96 -14.03 -20.90
CA GLN A 58 15.58 -15.33 -20.65
C GLN A 58 14.89 -16.37 -21.53
N TYR A 59 15.68 -17.22 -22.19
CA TYR A 59 15.17 -18.35 -22.97
C TYR A 59 15.42 -19.71 -22.31
N ALA A 60 16.49 -19.82 -21.52
CA ALA A 60 16.80 -21.05 -20.78
C ALA A 60 17.55 -20.73 -19.49
N TYR A 61 17.57 -21.70 -18.57
CA TYR A 61 18.39 -21.67 -17.36
C TYR A 61 19.05 -23.03 -17.09
N GLN A 62 20.04 -23.02 -16.19
CA GLN A 62 20.61 -24.23 -15.59
C GLN A 62 20.95 -23.94 -14.13
N VAL A 63 20.39 -24.74 -13.22
CA VAL A 63 20.68 -24.71 -11.78
C VAL A 63 21.57 -25.90 -11.44
N CYS A 64 22.63 -25.63 -10.67
CA CYS A 64 23.51 -26.65 -10.13
C CYS A 64 23.55 -26.53 -8.60
N VAL A 65 23.42 -27.66 -7.90
CA VAL A 65 23.45 -27.76 -6.43
C VAL A 65 24.48 -28.81 -6.02
N ALA A 66 25.25 -28.51 -4.98
CA ALA A 66 26.16 -29.45 -4.33
C ALA A 66 26.09 -29.36 -2.80
N ASP A 67 26.69 -30.33 -2.13
CA ASP A 67 26.86 -30.37 -0.67
C ASP A 67 28.13 -29.62 -0.19
N SER A 68 28.90 -29.05 -1.12
CA SER A 68 30.11 -28.27 -0.82
C SER A 68 30.39 -27.23 -1.90
N GLU A 69 30.96 -26.09 -1.50
CA GLU A 69 31.32 -25.01 -2.41
C GLU A 69 32.41 -25.42 -3.40
N ASP A 70 33.43 -26.16 -2.93
CA ASP A 70 34.55 -26.64 -3.75
C ASP A 70 34.07 -27.50 -4.92
N ARG A 71 33.08 -28.37 -4.70
CA ARG A 71 32.49 -29.19 -5.76
C ARG A 71 31.86 -28.33 -6.85
N LEU A 72 31.02 -27.36 -6.49
CA LEU A 72 30.44 -26.45 -7.48
C LEU A 72 31.49 -25.63 -8.21
N THR A 73 32.54 -25.19 -7.52
CA THR A 73 33.66 -24.46 -8.14
C THR A 73 34.37 -25.32 -9.19
N ASN A 74 34.52 -26.63 -8.92
CA ASN A 74 35.08 -27.61 -9.85
C ASN A 74 34.08 -28.16 -10.89
N GLY A 75 32.83 -27.67 -10.90
CA GLY A 75 31.81 -28.10 -11.86
C GLY A 75 31.10 -29.41 -11.51
N GLU A 76 31.24 -29.89 -10.28
CA GLU A 76 30.57 -31.09 -9.77
C GLU A 76 29.28 -30.71 -9.03
N ALA A 77 28.13 -30.97 -9.64
CA ALA A 77 26.81 -30.73 -9.07
C ALA A 77 26.19 -32.03 -8.54
N ASN A 78 26.74 -32.56 -7.44
CA ASN A 78 26.41 -33.91 -6.94
C ASN A 78 25.02 -34.04 -6.32
N ILE A 79 24.36 -32.92 -5.98
CA ILE A 79 23.02 -32.92 -5.37
C ILE A 79 21.94 -32.73 -6.45
N TRP A 80 22.17 -31.81 -7.40
CA TRP A 80 21.27 -31.59 -8.52
C TRP A 80 21.97 -30.84 -9.66
N ASP A 81 21.75 -31.28 -10.90
CA ASP A 81 22.00 -30.49 -12.10
C ASP A 81 20.73 -30.54 -12.95
N SER A 82 20.08 -29.39 -13.15
CA SER A 82 18.89 -29.33 -14.00
C SER A 82 19.18 -29.58 -15.48
N GLY A 83 20.47 -29.52 -15.87
CA GLY A 83 20.85 -29.31 -17.26
C GLY A 83 20.31 -27.99 -17.79
N LYS A 84 20.42 -27.80 -19.11
CA LYS A 84 19.82 -26.63 -19.77
C LYS A 84 18.31 -26.85 -19.96
N VAL A 85 17.51 -26.12 -19.19
CA VAL A 85 16.05 -26.16 -19.26
C VAL A 85 15.54 -25.00 -20.13
N LEU A 86 14.80 -25.31 -21.21
CA LEU A 86 14.17 -24.31 -22.07
C LEU A 86 12.96 -23.70 -21.36
N SER A 87 13.16 -22.58 -20.70
CA SER A 87 12.15 -21.90 -19.91
C SER A 87 12.53 -20.46 -19.62
N GLU A 88 11.53 -19.60 -19.68
CA GLU A 88 11.63 -18.18 -19.31
C GLU A 88 11.37 -17.95 -17.81
N LYS A 89 11.02 -19.00 -17.05
CA LYS A 89 10.76 -18.87 -15.61
C LYS A 89 12.08 -18.58 -14.87
N SER A 90 12.02 -17.62 -13.97
CA SER A 90 13.14 -17.23 -13.09
C SER A 90 12.70 -17.07 -11.63
N ILE A 91 11.45 -17.43 -11.32
CA ILE A 91 10.83 -17.33 -10.00
C ILE A 91 10.36 -18.71 -9.58
N LEU A 92 10.62 -19.05 -8.32
CA LEU A 92 10.12 -20.24 -7.62
C LEU A 92 10.33 -21.56 -8.36
N ILE A 93 11.50 -21.76 -8.98
CA ILE A 93 11.90 -23.00 -9.63
C ILE A 93 12.10 -24.10 -8.58
N PRO A 94 11.28 -25.17 -8.56
CA PRO A 94 11.40 -26.21 -7.56
C PRO A 94 12.69 -27.01 -7.71
N PHE A 95 13.26 -27.38 -6.57
CA PHE A 95 14.37 -28.34 -6.51
C PHE A 95 13.88 -29.74 -6.89
N GLU A 96 14.57 -30.37 -7.84
CA GLU A 96 14.28 -31.72 -8.35
C GLU A 96 15.48 -32.67 -8.20
N GLY A 97 16.36 -32.38 -7.23
CA GLY A 97 17.55 -33.19 -6.97
C GLY A 97 17.32 -34.37 -6.04
N VAL A 98 18.41 -34.88 -5.47
CA VAL A 98 18.38 -35.96 -4.48
C VAL A 98 17.72 -35.51 -3.16
N LYS A 99 17.14 -36.46 -2.41
CA LYS A 99 16.50 -36.18 -1.11
C LYS A 99 17.45 -35.39 -0.18
N LEU A 100 16.96 -34.27 0.33
CA LEU A 100 17.71 -33.41 1.23
C LEU A 100 17.73 -34.01 2.64
N LYS A 101 18.87 -33.87 3.31
CA LYS A 101 19.09 -34.22 4.72
C LYS A 101 18.88 -33.01 5.62
N SER A 102 18.47 -33.26 6.85
CA SER A 102 18.26 -32.25 7.89
C SER A 102 19.58 -31.67 8.41
N SER A 103 19.57 -30.38 8.75
CA SER A 103 20.74 -29.66 9.28
C SER A 103 21.97 -29.71 8.37
N GLU A 104 21.76 -29.65 7.06
CA GLU A 104 22.84 -29.64 6.06
C GLU A 104 22.84 -28.35 5.24
N VAL A 105 24.04 -27.88 4.89
CA VAL A 105 24.23 -26.72 4.02
C VAL A 105 24.35 -27.21 2.58
N TYR A 106 23.56 -26.62 1.70
CA TYR A 106 23.65 -26.82 0.27
C TYR A 106 24.09 -25.54 -0.41
N TYR A 107 24.91 -25.70 -1.43
CA TYR A 107 25.46 -24.63 -2.24
C TYR A 107 24.82 -24.72 -3.61
N TRP A 108 24.43 -23.60 -4.20
CA TRP A 108 23.83 -23.59 -5.52
C TRP A 108 24.27 -22.38 -6.34
N LYS A 109 24.25 -22.55 -7.66
CA LYS A 109 24.50 -21.49 -8.64
C LYS A 109 23.60 -21.67 -9.85
N VAL A 110 23.37 -20.59 -10.57
CA VAL A 110 22.53 -20.58 -11.77
C VAL A 110 23.20 -19.81 -12.90
N ARG A 111 22.97 -20.23 -14.14
CA ARG A 111 23.25 -19.44 -15.35
C ARG A 111 22.05 -19.46 -16.29
N ILE A 112 21.99 -18.47 -17.17
CA ILE A 112 20.86 -18.27 -18.08
C ILE A 112 21.33 -18.13 -19.52
N TRP A 113 20.41 -18.26 -20.47
CA TRP A 113 20.64 -18.00 -21.89
C TRP A 113 19.67 -16.93 -22.41
N ASP A 114 20.16 -16.10 -23.31
CA ASP A 114 19.34 -15.18 -24.10
C ASP A 114 18.73 -15.86 -25.34
N ASP A 115 18.04 -15.08 -26.17
CA ASP A 115 17.40 -15.50 -27.42
C ASP A 115 18.39 -15.79 -28.56
N GLU A 116 19.62 -15.27 -28.47
CA GLU A 116 20.75 -15.62 -29.35
C GLU A 116 21.48 -16.91 -28.91
N ASN A 117 20.93 -17.61 -27.90
CA ASN A 117 21.50 -18.83 -27.33
C ASN A 117 22.91 -18.62 -26.72
N LYS A 118 23.23 -17.39 -26.31
CA LYS A 118 24.45 -17.07 -25.57
C LYS A 118 24.21 -17.31 -24.07
N ALA A 119 25.16 -17.96 -23.41
CA ALA A 119 25.09 -18.18 -21.96
C ALA A 119 25.61 -16.97 -21.18
N SER A 120 25.01 -16.67 -20.02
CA SER A 120 25.61 -15.79 -19.02
C SER A 120 26.83 -16.46 -18.37
N ALA A 121 27.60 -15.67 -17.62
CA ALA A 121 28.44 -16.25 -16.57
C ALA A 121 27.55 -16.98 -15.55
N TRP A 122 28.14 -17.92 -14.82
CA TRP A 122 27.52 -18.44 -13.61
C TRP A 122 27.31 -17.31 -12.60
N SER A 123 26.22 -17.42 -11.83
CA SER A 123 26.03 -16.61 -10.63
C SER A 123 27.17 -16.80 -9.63
N GLN A 124 27.25 -15.89 -8.67
CA GLN A 124 27.90 -16.23 -7.40
C GLN A 124 27.21 -17.44 -6.76
N ILE A 125 27.98 -18.24 -6.02
CA ILE A 125 27.42 -19.36 -5.25
C ILE A 125 26.59 -18.77 -4.11
N ASN A 126 25.38 -19.27 -3.96
CA ASN A 126 24.45 -18.94 -2.90
C ASN A 126 24.21 -20.21 -2.06
N THR A 127 23.70 -20.07 -0.84
CA THR A 127 23.50 -21.21 0.05
C THR A 127 22.05 -21.33 0.51
N PHE A 128 21.67 -22.52 0.98
CA PHE A 128 20.53 -22.67 1.85
C PHE A 128 20.83 -23.80 2.83
N THR A 129 20.33 -23.67 4.05
CA THR A 129 20.51 -24.69 5.09
C THR A 129 19.15 -25.28 5.43
N THR A 130 19.04 -26.60 5.38
CA THR A 130 17.84 -27.30 5.82
C THR A 130 17.68 -27.22 7.33
N GLY A 131 16.43 -27.14 7.79
CA GLY A 131 16.10 -27.27 9.20
C GLY A 131 16.10 -28.74 9.63
N LEU A 132 15.33 -29.00 10.68
CA LEU A 132 14.90 -30.34 11.06
C LEU A 132 13.64 -30.67 10.24
N LEU A 133 13.78 -31.58 9.27
CA LEU A 133 12.77 -31.87 8.25
C LEU A 133 11.68 -32.82 8.78
N GLU A 134 12.03 -33.69 9.72
CA GLU A 134 11.14 -34.66 10.37
C GLU A 134 11.22 -34.50 11.90
N ASP A 135 10.16 -34.81 12.65
CA ASP A 135 10.17 -34.67 14.13
C ASP A 135 11.23 -35.58 14.79
N SER A 136 11.54 -36.72 14.14
CA SER A 136 12.62 -37.63 14.53
C SER A 136 14.01 -36.97 14.51
N ASP A 137 14.21 -35.90 13.74
CA ASP A 137 15.48 -35.19 13.65
C ASP A 137 15.81 -34.37 14.91
N TRP A 138 14.81 -34.11 15.77
CA TRP A 138 15.07 -33.58 17.11
C TRP A 138 15.79 -34.58 18.02
N GLY A 139 15.85 -35.86 17.63
CA GLY A 139 16.49 -36.93 18.36
C GLY A 139 15.96 -37.02 19.79
N ASN A 140 16.88 -37.01 20.76
CA ASN A 140 16.54 -37.12 22.18
C ASN A 140 16.23 -35.77 22.85
N ALA A 141 16.15 -34.66 22.11
CA ALA A 141 15.80 -33.36 22.69
C ALA A 141 14.38 -33.39 23.28
N LEU A 142 14.27 -33.05 24.56
CA LEU A 142 13.04 -33.07 25.34
C LEU A 142 12.49 -31.66 25.52
N TRP A 143 11.17 -31.54 25.61
CA TRP A 143 10.54 -30.35 26.16
C TRP A 143 10.83 -30.25 27.66
N ILE A 144 11.47 -29.16 28.08
CA ILE A 144 11.83 -28.90 29.47
C ILE A 144 11.17 -27.63 30.00
N SER A 145 10.75 -27.66 31.26
CA SER A 145 10.08 -26.55 31.96
C SER A 145 10.58 -26.42 33.40
N MET A 146 10.25 -25.28 34.04
CA MET A 146 10.47 -25.10 35.48
C MET A 146 9.31 -25.61 36.33
N GLU A 147 8.09 -25.50 35.82
CA GLU A 147 6.86 -25.86 36.51
C GLU A 147 6.06 -26.88 35.70
N LYS A 148 5.21 -27.65 36.40
CA LYS A 148 4.21 -28.50 35.74
C LYS A 148 3.08 -27.62 35.23
N ASP A 149 2.44 -28.08 34.16
CA ASP A 149 1.20 -27.49 33.68
C ASP A 149 0.13 -27.54 34.80
N ARG A 150 -0.62 -26.44 34.93
CA ARG A 150 -1.78 -26.27 35.82
C ARG A 150 -3.04 -26.22 34.96
N GLU A 151 -4.09 -25.57 35.44
CA GLU A 151 -5.33 -25.36 34.67
C GLU A 151 -5.05 -24.72 33.31
N LEU A 152 -5.60 -25.35 32.28
CA LEU A 152 -5.42 -25.01 30.88
C LEU A 152 -6.65 -24.25 30.39
N VAL A 153 -6.46 -23.11 29.75
CA VAL A 153 -7.53 -22.26 29.22
C VAL A 153 -7.22 -21.93 27.76
N ARG A 154 -8.19 -22.16 26.87
CA ARG A 154 -8.07 -21.99 25.42
C ARG A 154 -8.86 -20.78 24.93
N GLY A 155 -8.58 -19.64 25.54
CA GLY A 155 -9.23 -18.37 25.20
C GLY A 155 -10.54 -18.14 25.92
N ILE A 156 -10.56 -17.15 26.82
CA ILE A 156 -11.79 -16.55 27.35
C ILE A 156 -11.67 -15.05 27.15
N HIS A 157 -12.65 -14.45 26.47
CA HIS A 157 -12.70 -13.02 26.28
C HIS A 157 -12.97 -12.30 27.61
N TYR A 158 -12.29 -11.18 27.88
CA TYR A 158 -12.37 -10.49 29.19
C TYR A 158 -13.78 -10.03 29.59
N GLN A 159 -14.67 -9.82 28.60
CA GLN A 159 -16.06 -9.45 28.84
C GLN A 159 -16.92 -10.63 29.30
N GLU A 160 -16.49 -11.87 29.06
CA GLU A 160 -17.19 -13.08 29.49
C GLU A 160 -16.87 -13.42 30.95
N LYS A 161 -17.19 -12.49 31.85
CA LYS A 161 -16.85 -12.60 33.28
C LYS A 161 -17.37 -13.88 33.94
N GLU A 162 -18.50 -14.39 33.46
CA GLU A 162 -19.14 -15.62 33.94
C GLU A 162 -18.37 -16.88 33.54
N ALA A 163 -17.60 -16.83 32.44
CA ALA A 163 -16.79 -17.94 31.96
C ALA A 163 -15.40 -17.98 32.63
N LEU A 164 -14.99 -16.91 33.33
CA LEU A 164 -13.69 -16.86 33.99
C LEU A 164 -13.59 -17.90 35.12
N PRO A 165 -12.46 -18.61 35.24
CA PRO A 165 -12.26 -19.57 36.32
C PRO A 165 -12.30 -18.91 37.71
N ALA A 166 -12.76 -19.68 38.71
CA ALA A 166 -12.86 -19.20 40.09
C ALA A 166 -11.48 -18.93 40.73
N GLN A 167 -10.44 -19.64 40.29
CA GLN A 167 -9.05 -19.41 40.68
C GLN A 167 -8.30 -18.71 39.55
N LYS A 168 -7.34 -17.85 39.90
CA LYS A 168 -6.52 -17.17 38.89
C LYS A 168 -5.69 -18.19 38.09
N VAL A 169 -5.82 -18.14 36.77
CA VAL A 169 -5.09 -19.02 35.83
C VAL A 169 -3.88 -18.31 35.22
N GLY A 170 -2.89 -19.09 34.77
CA GLY A 170 -1.72 -18.61 34.04
C GLY A 170 -0.61 -18.02 34.92
N MET A 171 -0.72 -18.14 36.24
CA MET A 171 0.23 -17.59 37.24
C MET A 171 1.53 -18.42 37.36
N TYR A 172 2.22 -18.63 36.24
CA TYR A 172 3.52 -19.30 36.18
C TYR A 172 4.66 -18.30 36.36
N ARG A 173 5.77 -18.76 36.94
CA ARG A 173 7.00 -17.97 37.01
C ARG A 173 7.77 -18.09 35.71
N LEU A 174 8.42 -17.01 35.31
CA LEU A 174 9.22 -16.95 34.08
C LEU A 174 10.61 -17.56 34.31
N PRO A 175 10.97 -18.62 33.57
CA PRO A 175 12.21 -19.35 33.79
C PRO A 175 13.40 -18.79 33.00
N GLN A 176 14.60 -19.00 33.55
CA GLN A 176 15.87 -18.97 32.84
C GLN A 176 16.58 -20.32 32.96
N PHE A 177 17.01 -20.88 31.83
CA PHE A 177 17.66 -22.18 31.70
C PHE A 177 19.12 -22.02 31.37
N ARG A 178 19.99 -22.86 31.94
CA ARG A 178 21.41 -22.92 31.55
C ARG A 178 21.88 -24.34 31.31
N LYS A 179 22.83 -24.49 30.38
CA LYS A 179 23.67 -25.69 30.23
C LYS A 179 25.10 -25.32 29.88
N GLN A 180 26.03 -25.80 30.69
CA GLN A 180 27.45 -25.76 30.37
C GLN A 180 27.83 -27.05 29.62
N PHE A 181 28.65 -26.93 28.59
CA PHE A 181 29.11 -28.06 27.79
C PHE A 181 30.50 -27.80 27.21
N SER A 182 31.24 -28.87 26.92
CA SER A 182 32.57 -28.76 26.30
C SER A 182 32.50 -29.02 24.80
N VAL A 183 33.06 -28.11 24.00
CA VAL A 183 33.38 -28.32 22.59
C VAL A 183 34.70 -29.08 22.49
N LYS A 184 34.76 -30.09 21.63
CA LYS A 184 35.95 -30.94 21.44
C LYS A 184 37.15 -30.12 20.94
N ALA A 185 38.36 -30.63 21.15
CA ALA A 185 39.61 -30.03 20.65
C ALA A 185 39.83 -30.22 19.14
N LYS A 186 38.77 -30.04 18.34
CA LYS A 186 38.76 -30.12 16.89
C LYS A 186 38.23 -28.80 16.32
N ASN A 187 38.59 -28.49 15.10
CA ASN A 187 38.05 -27.34 14.39
C ASN A 187 36.58 -27.59 14.02
N ILE A 188 35.74 -26.60 14.28
CA ILE A 188 34.32 -26.63 13.92
C ILE A 188 34.21 -26.23 12.45
N SER A 189 33.51 -27.06 11.68
CA SER A 189 33.12 -26.75 10.30
C SER A 189 31.83 -25.94 10.27
N ARG A 190 30.83 -26.33 11.09
CA ARG A 190 29.55 -25.59 11.25
C ARG A 190 28.87 -25.94 12.56
N ALA A 191 28.08 -25.01 13.11
CA ALA A 191 27.25 -25.24 14.27
C ALA A 191 25.90 -24.50 14.16
N PHE A 192 24.81 -25.26 14.14
CA PHE A 192 23.45 -24.73 14.08
C PHE A 192 22.67 -25.08 15.35
N ALA A 193 22.00 -24.07 15.92
CA ALA A 193 21.09 -24.24 17.03
C ALA A 193 19.63 -24.06 16.58
N TYR A 194 18.79 -25.04 16.87
CA TYR A 194 17.35 -25.03 16.64
C TYR A 194 16.64 -24.86 17.98
N VAL A 195 15.98 -23.72 18.18
CA VAL A 195 15.43 -23.32 19.48
C VAL A 195 13.94 -23.04 19.36
N SER A 196 13.15 -23.65 20.24
CA SER A 196 11.75 -23.32 20.43
C SER A 196 11.51 -23.03 21.90
N GLY A 197 10.97 -21.85 22.19
CA GLY A 197 10.46 -21.47 23.51
C GLY A 197 9.00 -21.07 23.38
N LEU A 198 8.13 -21.74 24.13
CA LEU A 198 6.69 -21.50 24.05
C LEU A 198 6.30 -20.27 24.85
N GLY A 199 5.61 -19.36 24.16
CA GLY A 199 5.45 -17.98 24.57
C GLY A 199 6.43 -17.15 23.77
N HIS A 200 7.49 -16.69 24.42
CA HIS A 200 8.64 -16.05 23.77
C HIS A 200 9.95 -16.52 24.40
N PHE A 201 11.07 -16.31 23.73
CA PHE A 201 12.40 -16.61 24.25
C PHE A 201 13.48 -15.64 23.78
N ASP A 202 14.49 -15.48 24.63
CA ASP A 202 15.80 -14.97 24.26
C ASP A 202 16.83 -16.12 24.41
N PHE A 203 17.65 -16.33 23.39
CA PHE A 203 18.71 -17.34 23.36
C PHE A 203 20.08 -16.69 23.52
N PHE A 204 20.92 -17.27 24.37
CA PHE A 204 22.24 -16.75 24.72
C PHE A 204 23.32 -17.81 24.58
N LEU A 205 24.51 -17.37 24.18
CA LEU A 205 25.73 -18.15 24.15
C LEU A 205 26.86 -17.33 24.78
N ASN A 206 27.52 -17.90 25.80
CA ASN A 206 28.70 -17.30 26.45
C ASN A 206 28.49 -15.82 26.86
N GLY A 207 27.35 -15.52 27.48
CA GLY A 207 27.00 -14.19 27.98
C GLY A 207 26.41 -13.21 26.97
N LYS A 208 26.30 -13.58 25.69
CA LYS A 208 25.73 -12.72 24.63
C LYS A 208 24.45 -13.30 24.07
N LYS A 209 23.47 -12.43 23.77
CA LYS A 209 22.27 -12.81 23.02
C LYS A 209 22.67 -13.23 21.60
N VAL A 210 22.13 -14.35 21.13
CA VAL A 210 22.33 -14.87 19.79
C VAL A 210 21.27 -14.25 18.88
N GLY A 211 21.71 -13.56 17.83
CA GLY A 211 20.84 -12.79 16.95
C GLY A 211 20.31 -11.50 17.60
N ASP A 212 19.52 -10.76 16.83
CA ASP A 212 18.92 -9.47 17.19
C ASP A 212 17.38 -9.52 17.14
N HIS A 213 16.81 -10.73 17.15
CA HIS A 213 15.37 -10.95 17.07
C HIS A 213 14.68 -10.52 18.37
N PHE A 214 13.41 -10.15 18.25
CA PHE A 214 12.55 -9.74 19.35
C PHE A 214 11.28 -10.60 19.33
N LEU A 215 10.82 -11.07 20.49
CA LEU A 215 9.61 -11.90 20.61
C LEU A 215 9.61 -13.17 19.75
N ASP A 216 10.75 -13.83 19.62
CA ASP A 216 10.82 -15.16 19.02
C ASP A 216 10.23 -16.22 19.97
N ALA A 217 9.67 -17.34 19.50
CA ALA A 217 9.26 -17.55 18.12
C ALA A 217 7.92 -16.85 17.84
N GLY A 218 7.59 -16.71 16.57
CA GLY A 218 6.33 -16.14 16.11
C GLY A 218 5.11 -16.90 16.63
N TRP A 219 4.01 -16.17 16.77
CA TRP A 219 2.74 -16.69 17.28
C TRP A 219 2.08 -17.69 16.32
N THR A 220 1.67 -18.83 16.88
CA THR A 220 0.96 -19.93 16.19
C THR A 220 -0.24 -20.40 16.99
N LEU A 221 -1.03 -21.32 16.43
CA LEU A 221 -2.03 -22.08 17.18
C LEU A 221 -1.33 -23.23 17.93
N TYR A 222 -0.93 -22.99 19.18
CA TYR A 222 -0.06 -23.88 19.96
C TYR A 222 -0.62 -25.28 20.26
N ASP A 223 -1.93 -25.53 20.09
CA ASP A 223 -2.46 -26.91 20.16
C ASP A 223 -2.16 -27.74 18.91
N LYS A 224 -1.85 -27.09 17.77
CA LYS A 224 -1.56 -27.76 16.49
C LYS A 224 -0.08 -27.74 16.17
N GLU A 225 0.57 -26.57 16.29
CA GLU A 225 1.98 -26.43 15.93
C GLU A 225 2.75 -25.41 16.79
N ALA A 226 4.06 -25.61 16.85
CA ALA A 226 5.00 -24.72 17.50
C ALA A 226 6.17 -24.41 16.55
N PHE A 227 6.52 -23.13 16.47
CA PHE A 227 7.69 -22.71 15.70
C PHE A 227 9.00 -22.96 16.45
N TYR A 228 10.03 -23.30 15.69
CA TYR A 228 11.43 -23.20 16.12
C TYR A 228 12.18 -22.23 15.20
N VAL A 229 13.21 -21.59 15.76
CA VAL A 229 14.08 -20.66 15.06
C VAL A 229 15.46 -21.29 14.94
N SER A 230 16.10 -21.09 13.79
CA SER A 230 17.42 -21.65 13.48
C SER A 230 18.49 -20.56 13.54
N PHE A 231 19.58 -20.82 14.26
CA PHE A 231 20.70 -19.89 14.42
C PHE A 231 22.01 -20.52 13.96
N ASP A 232 22.79 -19.78 13.17
CA ASP A 232 24.21 -20.08 12.95
C ASP A 232 25.04 -19.50 14.10
N ILE A 233 25.68 -20.40 14.85
CA ILE A 233 26.54 -20.05 15.97
C ILE A 233 27.98 -20.54 15.76
N THR A 234 28.34 -20.91 14.52
CA THR A 234 29.65 -21.47 14.16
C THR A 234 30.79 -20.63 14.71
N ASP A 235 30.77 -19.32 14.44
CA ASP A 235 31.84 -18.40 14.84
C ASP A 235 31.74 -17.89 16.28
N GLN A 236 30.69 -18.27 17.01
CA GLN A 236 30.43 -17.80 18.38
C GLN A 236 30.84 -18.83 19.44
N LEU A 237 31.06 -20.08 19.05
CA LEU A 237 31.53 -21.15 19.93
C LEU A 237 33.03 -20.98 20.22
N GLN A 238 33.40 -21.19 21.48
CA GLN A 238 34.80 -21.21 21.91
C GLN A 238 35.31 -22.65 22.09
N ARG A 239 36.62 -22.85 21.99
CA ARG A 239 37.23 -24.15 22.30
C ARG A 239 37.12 -24.44 23.79
N GLY A 240 36.72 -25.66 24.16
CA GLY A 240 36.53 -26.05 25.55
C GLY A 240 35.13 -25.68 26.06
N GLU A 241 35.04 -25.15 27.27
CA GLU A 241 33.76 -24.90 27.93
C GLU A 241 32.97 -23.77 27.28
N ASN A 242 31.67 -23.99 27.09
CA ASN A 242 30.71 -23.03 26.60
C ASN A 242 29.45 -23.09 27.46
N VAL A 243 28.62 -22.05 27.42
CA VAL A 243 27.35 -21.98 28.13
C VAL A 243 26.23 -21.56 27.19
N LEU A 244 25.18 -22.37 27.12
CA LEU A 244 23.89 -21.97 26.56
C LEU A 244 23.00 -21.39 27.67
N GLY A 245 22.34 -20.29 27.38
CA GLY A 245 21.30 -19.68 28.22
C GLY A 245 20.02 -19.47 27.44
N VAL A 246 18.86 -19.69 28.06
CA VAL A 246 17.55 -19.38 27.47
C VAL A 246 16.67 -18.73 28.53
N MET A 247 16.09 -17.57 28.24
CA MET A 247 15.05 -16.95 29.07
C MET A 247 13.71 -17.08 28.36
N LEU A 248 12.63 -17.40 29.08
CA LEU A 248 11.29 -17.50 28.49
C LEU A 248 10.33 -16.42 28.98
N GLY A 249 9.54 -15.89 28.05
CA GLY A 249 8.40 -15.02 28.27
C GLY A 249 7.08 -15.72 27.95
N ASN A 250 5.98 -15.07 28.30
CA ASN A 250 4.64 -15.65 28.25
C ASN A 250 4.01 -15.66 26.84
N GLY A 251 4.19 -14.59 26.05
CA GLY A 251 3.56 -14.43 24.73
C GLY A 251 2.04 -14.69 24.73
N PHE A 252 1.51 -15.17 23.60
CA PHE A 252 0.14 -15.71 23.51
C PHE A 252 0.02 -17.14 24.02
N TYR A 253 1.13 -17.81 24.36
CA TYR A 253 1.11 -19.16 24.94
C TYR A 253 0.52 -19.16 26.36
N ASN A 254 0.77 -18.10 27.13
CA ASN A 254 0.22 -17.94 28.47
C ASN A 254 -0.04 -16.48 28.80
N VAL A 255 -1.28 -16.03 28.71
CA VAL A 255 -1.70 -14.69 29.15
C VAL A 255 -2.28 -14.80 30.57
N PRO A 256 -1.57 -14.34 31.62
CA PRO A 256 -1.98 -14.54 33.02
C PRO A 256 -3.14 -13.66 33.47
N GLN A 257 -3.98 -14.16 34.40
CA GLN A 257 -5.07 -13.42 35.04
C GLN A 257 -4.61 -12.50 36.19
N GLU A 258 -3.53 -11.73 35.95
CA GLU A 258 -2.89 -10.90 36.97
C GLU A 258 -3.13 -9.39 36.75
N ARG A 259 -2.81 -8.88 35.55
CA ARG A 259 -3.05 -7.51 35.07
C ARG A 259 -4.10 -7.51 33.96
N TYR A 260 -4.23 -6.40 33.21
CA TYR A 260 -5.11 -6.36 32.05
C TYR A 260 -4.82 -7.52 31.08
N PHE A 261 -5.90 -8.14 30.61
CA PHE A 261 -5.91 -9.11 29.53
C PHE A 261 -7.15 -8.84 28.68
N LYS A 262 -6.99 -8.82 27.36
CA LYS A 262 -8.13 -8.89 26.44
C LYS A 262 -8.65 -10.32 26.37
N LEU A 263 -7.72 -11.28 26.31
CA LEU A 263 -7.99 -12.72 26.26
C LEU A 263 -7.23 -13.44 27.37
N LEU A 264 -7.91 -14.28 28.15
CA LEU A 264 -7.27 -15.20 29.11
C LEU A 264 -6.88 -16.49 28.38
N ILE A 265 -5.59 -16.83 28.38
CA ILE A 265 -5.04 -17.98 27.66
C ILE A 265 -3.98 -18.67 28.54
N SER A 266 -4.00 -20.00 28.60
CA SER A 266 -2.98 -20.80 29.29
C SER A 266 -2.84 -22.14 28.58
N TYR A 267 -1.91 -22.24 27.64
CA TYR A 267 -1.53 -23.50 27.00
C TYR A 267 -0.66 -24.40 27.91
N GLY A 268 -0.03 -23.81 28.93
CA GLY A 268 0.76 -24.50 29.93
C GLY A 268 1.82 -23.59 30.55
N ALA A 269 2.69 -24.16 31.37
CA ALA A 269 3.86 -23.46 31.89
C ALA A 269 4.87 -23.17 30.77
N PRO A 270 5.58 -22.03 30.77
CA PRO A 270 6.65 -21.77 29.80
C PRO A 270 7.66 -22.92 29.73
N LYS A 271 7.95 -23.37 28.51
CA LYS A 271 8.81 -24.54 28.24
C LYS A 271 9.58 -24.37 26.94
N MET A 272 10.72 -25.05 26.83
CA MET A 272 11.61 -24.99 25.67
C MET A 272 12.03 -26.37 25.16
N ARG A 273 12.40 -26.42 23.88
CA ARG A 273 13.11 -27.52 23.23
C ARG A 273 14.28 -26.94 22.44
N LEU A 274 15.46 -27.55 22.55
CA LEU A 274 16.67 -27.10 21.87
C LEU A 274 17.45 -28.28 21.33
N HIS A 275 17.92 -28.16 20.09
CA HIS A 275 18.89 -29.07 19.47
C HIS A 275 20.01 -28.24 18.83
N LEU A 276 21.23 -28.40 19.33
CA LEU A 276 22.43 -27.82 18.76
C LEU A 276 23.26 -28.94 18.14
N ARG A 277 23.52 -28.83 16.83
CA ARG A 277 24.38 -29.74 16.08
C ARG A 277 25.68 -29.06 15.70
N ILE A 278 26.80 -29.62 16.14
CA ILE A 278 28.17 -29.16 15.84
C ILE A 278 28.82 -30.20 14.94
N VAL A 279 29.24 -29.79 13.75
CA VAL A 279 30.01 -30.62 12.81
C VAL A 279 31.44 -30.13 12.79
N TYR A 280 32.39 -31.04 12.92
CA TYR A 280 33.83 -30.76 12.87
C TYR A 280 34.41 -31.01 11.47
N ASP A 281 35.62 -30.52 11.19
CA ASP A 281 36.29 -30.68 9.89
C ASP A 281 36.49 -32.15 9.46
N ASP A 282 36.53 -33.09 10.41
CA ASP A 282 36.61 -34.52 10.15
C ASP A 282 35.24 -35.20 9.94
N ASN A 283 34.18 -34.40 9.79
CA ASN A 283 32.78 -34.81 9.69
C ASN A 283 32.21 -35.51 10.93
N SER A 284 32.94 -35.58 12.04
CA SER A 284 32.35 -36.04 13.30
C SER A 284 31.35 -35.02 13.82
N VAL A 285 30.30 -35.50 14.50
CA VAL A 285 29.21 -34.68 15.04
C VAL A 285 29.23 -34.69 16.55
N GLN A 286 28.84 -33.57 17.15
CA GLN A 286 28.46 -33.46 18.55
C GLN A 286 27.10 -32.78 18.65
N GLU A 287 26.23 -33.33 19.48
CA GLU A 287 24.90 -32.79 19.71
C GLU A 287 24.76 -32.34 21.16
N ILE A 288 24.20 -31.14 21.35
CA ILE A 288 23.83 -30.58 22.64
C ILE A 288 22.33 -30.35 22.62
N ILE A 289 21.62 -31.06 23.50
CA ILE A 289 20.16 -31.11 23.48
C ILE A 289 19.55 -30.59 24.79
N SER A 290 18.28 -30.17 24.73
CA SER A 290 17.43 -29.98 25.91
C SER A 290 17.12 -31.34 26.55
N ASP A 291 17.64 -31.56 27.77
CA ASP A 291 17.53 -32.81 28.51
C ASP A 291 17.57 -32.55 30.02
N LYS A 292 17.61 -33.60 30.83
CA LYS A 292 17.61 -33.49 32.31
C LYS A 292 18.90 -32.89 32.90
N SER A 293 19.95 -32.67 32.10
CA SER A 293 21.19 -32.05 32.61
C SER A 293 21.12 -30.52 32.66
N TRP A 294 20.09 -29.91 32.06
CA TRP A 294 19.85 -28.48 32.18
C TRP A 294 19.46 -28.12 33.61
N ARG A 295 19.85 -26.91 34.02
CA ARG A 295 19.43 -26.29 35.28
C ARG A 295 18.50 -25.13 35.00
N VAL A 296 17.57 -24.88 35.91
CA VAL A 296 16.58 -23.80 35.78
C VAL A 296 16.45 -22.99 37.06
N SER A 297 16.25 -21.69 36.90
CA SER A 297 15.94 -20.75 37.98
C SER A 297 14.89 -19.76 37.52
N GLU A 298 14.33 -19.01 38.45
CA GLU A 298 13.44 -17.89 38.12
C GLU A 298 14.26 -16.75 37.52
N SER A 299 13.71 -16.11 36.49
CA SER A 299 14.37 -15.00 35.81
C SER A 299 14.16 -13.66 36.56
N PRO A 300 14.96 -12.62 36.26
CA PRO A 300 14.70 -11.25 36.71
C PRO A 300 13.44 -10.62 36.11
N VAL A 301 12.95 -11.14 34.98
CA VAL A 301 11.61 -10.82 34.48
C VAL A 301 10.61 -11.54 35.38
N THR A 302 9.88 -10.80 36.20
CA THR A 302 8.99 -11.38 37.22
C THR A 302 7.54 -11.48 36.76
N PHE A 303 7.18 -10.68 35.76
CA PHE A 303 5.89 -10.72 35.09
C PHE A 303 6.08 -10.38 33.61
N SER A 304 5.39 -11.07 32.72
CA SER A 304 5.24 -10.66 31.32
C SER A 304 3.83 -10.99 30.84
N SER A 305 3.24 -10.09 30.06
CA SER A 305 1.98 -10.31 29.38
C SER A 305 1.92 -9.43 28.15
N ILE A 306 1.42 -9.99 27.04
CA ILE A 306 1.27 -9.21 25.81
C ILE A 306 0.25 -8.07 25.98
N TYR A 307 -0.68 -8.19 26.92
CA TYR A 307 -1.68 -7.17 27.24
C TYR A 307 -1.44 -6.44 28.58
N GLY A 308 -0.57 -6.97 29.43
CA GLY A 308 -0.39 -6.45 30.78
C GLY A 308 0.91 -5.69 31.00
N GLY A 309 1.88 -5.79 30.08
CA GLY A 309 3.22 -5.22 30.21
C GLY A 309 4.23 -6.19 30.82
N GLU A 310 5.28 -5.66 31.45
CA GLU A 310 6.40 -6.45 31.98
C GLU A 310 6.96 -5.83 33.26
N ASP A 311 7.32 -6.68 34.23
CA ASP A 311 8.08 -6.29 35.42
C ASP A 311 9.45 -6.94 35.40
N TYR A 312 10.47 -6.13 35.68
CA TYR A 312 11.84 -6.57 35.81
C TYR A 312 12.42 -6.15 37.17
N ASP A 313 12.88 -7.11 37.96
CA ASP A 313 13.56 -6.86 39.23
C ASP A 313 15.05 -7.14 39.11
N ALA A 314 15.83 -6.08 38.87
CA ALA A 314 17.28 -6.18 38.71
C ALA A 314 17.99 -6.59 40.02
N THR A 315 17.31 -6.55 41.18
CA THR A 315 17.87 -7.10 42.42
C THR A 315 17.96 -8.64 42.40
N ARG A 316 17.26 -9.29 41.47
CA ARG A 316 17.23 -10.75 41.24
C ARG A 316 18.20 -11.22 40.15
N GLU A 317 18.88 -10.31 39.46
CA GLU A 317 19.94 -10.67 38.52
C GLU A 317 20.98 -11.55 39.23
N GLN A 318 21.45 -12.57 38.53
CA GLN A 318 22.51 -13.47 38.99
C GLN A 318 23.75 -13.23 38.13
N PRO A 319 24.65 -12.32 38.52
CA PRO A 319 25.83 -12.00 37.73
C PRO A 319 26.62 -13.24 37.34
N GLY A 320 27.00 -13.33 36.07
CA GLY A 320 27.75 -14.45 35.52
C GLY A 320 26.97 -15.74 35.35
N TRP A 321 25.62 -15.75 35.47
CA TRP A 321 24.84 -16.98 35.23
C TRP A 321 25.03 -17.54 33.81
N MET A 322 25.55 -16.78 32.86
CA MET A 322 25.88 -17.22 31.50
C MET A 322 27.37 -17.52 31.30
N ASP A 323 28.19 -17.44 32.35
CA ASP A 323 29.64 -17.62 32.29
C ASP A 323 30.07 -19.05 32.67
N VAL A 324 31.18 -19.51 32.11
CA VAL A 324 31.77 -20.79 32.50
C VAL A 324 32.13 -20.77 33.99
N GLY A 325 31.79 -21.85 34.71
CA GLY A 325 32.13 -21.98 36.13
C GLY A 325 31.19 -21.28 37.11
N PHE A 326 30.07 -20.71 36.65
CA PHE A 326 29.00 -20.25 37.53
C PHE A 326 28.47 -21.37 38.43
N ASP A 327 28.35 -21.10 39.73
CA ASP A 327 27.80 -22.05 40.69
C ASP A 327 26.26 -22.12 40.60
N SER A 328 25.77 -23.06 39.80
CA SER A 328 24.34 -23.36 39.67
C SER A 328 23.82 -24.41 40.65
N SER A 329 24.53 -24.69 41.76
CA SER A 329 24.09 -25.68 42.76
C SER A 329 22.72 -25.35 43.38
N ASN A 330 22.42 -24.06 43.55
CA ASN A 330 21.14 -23.56 44.05
C ASN A 330 20.02 -23.49 43.00
N TRP A 331 20.33 -23.75 41.72
CA TRP A 331 19.30 -23.85 40.68
C TRP A 331 18.57 -25.18 40.81
N LYS A 332 17.38 -25.31 40.23
CA LYS A 332 16.61 -26.56 40.26
C LYS A 332 16.93 -27.43 39.05
N ASP A 333 16.64 -28.71 39.18
CA ASP A 333 16.51 -29.60 38.03
C ASP A 333 15.29 -29.20 37.18
N VAL A 334 15.43 -29.35 35.87
CA VAL A 334 14.32 -29.14 34.94
C VAL A 334 13.29 -30.26 35.03
N LEU A 335 12.04 -29.92 34.73
CA LEU A 335 10.95 -30.88 34.55
C LEU A 335 10.84 -31.22 33.06
N VAL A 336 10.50 -32.48 32.76
CA VAL A 336 10.22 -32.93 31.39
C VAL A 336 8.70 -32.88 31.14
N SER A 337 8.30 -32.32 30.00
CA SER A 337 6.90 -32.22 29.57
C SER A 337 6.60 -33.21 28.43
N ASN A 338 5.36 -33.73 28.40
CA ASN A 338 4.87 -34.64 27.35
C ASN A 338 4.16 -33.89 26.20
N TYR A 339 4.49 -32.61 26.00
CA TYR A 339 3.92 -31.79 24.93
C TYR A 339 4.50 -32.20 23.57
N VAL A 340 3.63 -32.44 22.58
CA VAL A 340 4.01 -33.03 21.28
C VAL A 340 3.30 -32.30 20.12
N PRO A 341 3.56 -31.00 19.90
CA PRO A 341 3.01 -30.27 18.76
C PRO A 341 3.70 -30.70 17.47
N LYS A 342 3.12 -30.36 16.31
CA LYS A 342 3.90 -30.35 15.08
C LYS A 342 4.97 -29.25 15.18
N MET A 343 6.25 -29.63 15.07
CA MET A 343 7.35 -28.67 15.02
C MET A 343 7.49 -28.14 13.59
N VAL A 344 7.50 -26.82 13.44
CA VAL A 344 7.63 -26.16 12.13
C VAL A 344 8.73 -25.11 12.21
N SER A 345 9.52 -24.95 11.15
CA SER A 345 10.56 -23.92 11.13
C SER A 345 9.92 -22.55 10.90
N GLN A 346 10.35 -21.53 11.64
CA GLN A 346 9.93 -20.16 11.37
C GLN A 346 10.48 -19.70 10.02
N GLN A 347 9.62 -19.70 9.01
CA GLN A 347 9.95 -19.19 7.68
C GLN A 347 9.59 -17.71 7.52
N THR A 348 9.03 -16.99 8.48
CA THR A 348 8.84 -15.54 8.36
C THR A 348 10.14 -14.80 8.68
N GLU A 349 10.24 -13.54 8.27
CA GLU A 349 11.21 -12.62 8.85
C GLU A 349 10.98 -12.53 10.37
N PRO A 350 12.04 -12.29 11.17
CA PRO A 350 11.89 -12.07 12.60
C PRO A 350 11.31 -10.69 12.88
N ILE A 351 10.68 -10.52 14.06
CA ILE A 351 10.43 -9.18 14.60
C ILE A 351 11.76 -8.64 15.14
N LYS A 352 12.03 -7.36 14.93
CA LYS A 352 13.25 -6.68 15.40
C LYS A 352 12.95 -5.31 15.98
N GLN A 353 13.90 -4.80 16.76
CA GLN A 353 13.98 -3.38 17.09
C GLN A 353 14.55 -2.65 15.88
N ARG A 354 13.74 -1.81 15.24
CA ARG A 354 14.01 -1.27 13.91
C ARG A 354 14.57 0.16 13.96
N GLU A 355 13.93 1.03 14.73
CA GLU A 355 14.26 2.46 14.81
C GLU A 355 14.19 2.94 16.26
N GLU A 356 15.09 3.85 16.64
CA GLU A 356 15.01 4.57 17.92
C GLU A 356 14.18 5.84 17.72
N ILE A 357 13.15 6.03 18.55
CA ILE A 357 12.26 7.19 18.53
C ILE A 357 12.64 8.11 19.68
N PRO A 358 13.23 9.30 19.39
CA PRO A 358 13.67 10.22 20.43
C PRO A 358 12.49 10.89 21.12
N VAL A 359 12.71 11.32 22.36
CA VAL A 359 11.81 12.21 23.08
C VAL A 359 11.85 13.59 22.43
N VAL A 360 10.69 14.12 22.06
CA VAL A 360 10.52 15.48 21.55
C VAL A 360 10.49 16.47 22.71
N GLU A 361 9.69 16.16 23.74
CA GLU A 361 9.60 16.96 24.97
C GLU A 361 9.15 16.12 26.17
N TYR A 362 9.34 16.65 27.37
CA TYR A 362 8.74 16.11 28.60
C TYR A 362 8.24 17.25 29.50
N TYR A 363 7.18 16.99 30.24
CA TYR A 363 6.54 17.97 31.13
C TYR A 363 5.79 17.28 32.27
N LYS A 364 5.37 18.02 33.30
CA LYS A 364 4.49 17.48 34.36
C LYS A 364 3.03 17.58 33.96
N ASN A 365 2.27 16.50 34.13
CA ASN A 365 0.81 16.52 34.02
C ASN A 365 0.16 17.16 35.26
N GLU A 366 -1.17 17.30 35.27
CA GLU A 366 -1.88 17.94 36.39
C GLU A 366 -1.80 17.15 37.71
N LYS A 367 -1.42 15.87 37.67
CA LYS A 367 -1.18 15.02 38.85
C LYS A 367 0.26 15.10 39.37
N GLY A 368 1.14 15.83 38.67
CA GLY A 368 2.55 16.00 39.02
C GLY A 368 3.48 14.90 38.50
N ASN A 369 2.96 13.91 37.76
CA ASN A 369 3.76 12.87 37.09
C ASN A 369 4.41 13.44 35.82
N TRP A 370 5.56 12.90 35.45
CA TRP A 370 6.26 13.30 34.23
C TRP A 370 5.70 12.56 33.02
N VAL A 371 5.39 13.29 31.95
CA VAL A 371 4.93 12.74 30.67
C VAL A 371 5.96 13.07 29.60
N TYR A 372 6.38 12.06 28.84
CA TYR A 372 7.28 12.16 27.71
C TYR A 372 6.48 12.00 26.41
N ASP A 373 6.61 12.95 25.48
CA ASP A 373 6.07 12.86 24.11
C ASP A 373 7.18 12.45 23.14
N LEU A 374 6.97 11.34 22.43
CA LEU A 374 7.88 10.81 21.41
C LEU A 374 7.57 11.36 20.00
N GLY A 375 6.51 12.15 19.85
CA GLY A 375 6.10 12.81 18.60
C GLY A 375 5.49 11.89 17.53
N GLN A 376 5.51 10.58 17.74
CA GLN A 376 5.04 9.56 16.80
C GLN A 376 4.31 8.46 17.56
N ASN A 377 3.14 8.02 17.09
CA ASN A 377 2.47 6.80 17.57
C ASN A 377 3.03 5.58 16.82
N PHE A 378 3.64 4.64 17.54
CA PHE A 378 4.26 3.44 16.97
C PHE A 378 4.12 2.24 17.91
N SER A 379 4.26 1.03 17.39
CA SER A 379 4.39 -0.16 18.24
C SER A 379 5.84 -0.38 18.67
N GLY A 380 6.06 -0.60 19.96
CA GLY A 380 7.40 -0.69 20.50
C GLY A 380 7.51 -0.93 21.99
N ILE A 381 8.71 -0.66 22.49
CA ILE A 381 9.09 -0.67 23.91
C ILE A 381 9.91 0.57 24.24
N ILE A 382 10.35 0.70 25.49
CA ILE A 382 11.17 1.83 25.95
C ILE A 382 12.54 1.30 26.39
N ARG A 383 13.61 1.99 25.99
CA ARG A 383 14.92 1.83 26.60
C ARG A 383 15.16 2.95 27.60
N LEU A 384 15.35 2.54 28.85
CA LEU A 384 15.52 3.40 30.00
C LEU A 384 16.99 3.40 30.44
N SER A 385 17.54 4.58 30.73
CA SER A 385 18.81 4.77 31.43
C SER A 385 18.55 5.51 32.74
N ILE A 386 18.82 4.88 33.87
CA ILE A 386 18.37 5.34 35.19
C ILE A 386 19.43 5.12 36.26
N ARG A 387 19.44 5.96 37.30
CA ARG A 387 20.26 5.75 38.51
C ARG A 387 19.43 5.95 39.76
N GLY A 388 19.72 5.20 40.81
CA GLY A 388 18.99 5.29 42.07
C GLY A 388 19.50 4.31 43.12
N GLU A 389 18.81 4.25 44.24
CA GLU A 389 19.09 3.32 45.33
C GLU A 389 18.53 1.93 45.02
N ARG A 390 19.14 0.91 45.63
CA ARG A 390 18.76 -0.49 45.42
C ARG A 390 17.31 -0.72 45.86
N GLY A 391 16.51 -1.33 44.99
CA GLY A 391 15.14 -1.68 45.28
C GLY A 391 14.12 -0.54 45.10
N GLN A 392 14.56 0.68 44.76
CA GLN A 392 13.65 1.67 44.20
C GLN A 392 13.10 1.16 42.87
N SER A 393 11.90 1.62 42.50
CA SER A 393 11.23 1.21 41.28
C SER A 393 10.77 2.43 40.48
N VAL A 394 10.62 2.24 39.18
CA VAL A 394 9.99 3.19 38.26
C VAL A 394 8.92 2.45 37.46
N ARG A 395 7.80 3.12 37.18
CA ARG A 395 6.75 2.62 36.29
C ARG A 395 6.61 3.54 35.08
N LEU A 396 6.54 2.93 33.90
CA LEU A 396 6.38 3.59 32.61
C LEU A 396 5.04 3.16 32.03
N ILE A 397 4.10 4.09 31.91
CA ILE A 397 2.71 3.85 31.48
C ILE A 397 2.57 4.42 30.05
N PRO A 398 2.60 3.57 29.01
CA PRO A 398 2.49 4.03 27.63
C PRO A 398 1.02 4.29 27.22
N ALA A 399 0.80 5.24 26.30
CA ALA A 399 -0.50 5.46 25.67
C ALA A 399 -0.39 6.11 24.28
N GLU A 400 -1.40 5.88 23.44
CA GLU A 400 -1.55 6.56 22.15
C GLU A 400 -1.92 8.03 22.31
N LEU A 401 -2.78 8.32 23.30
CA LEU A 401 -3.42 9.61 23.50
C LEU A 401 -3.29 10.09 24.95
N LEU A 402 -3.59 11.36 25.16
CA LEU A 402 -3.69 11.99 26.48
C LEU A 402 -5.14 12.30 26.82
N ASN A 403 -5.44 12.34 28.11
CA ASN A 403 -6.65 12.92 28.67
C ASN A 403 -6.56 14.45 28.68
N ARG A 404 -7.67 15.11 29.03
CA ARG A 404 -7.71 16.59 29.14
C ARG A 404 -6.79 17.14 30.22
N ASP A 405 -6.51 16.38 31.27
CA ASP A 405 -5.60 16.73 32.38
C ASP A 405 -4.13 16.38 32.06
N HIS A 406 -3.83 16.08 30.79
CA HIS A 406 -2.53 15.64 30.28
C HIS A 406 -2.00 14.32 30.86
N THR A 407 -2.83 13.54 31.55
CA THR A 407 -2.48 12.15 31.91
C THR A 407 -2.60 11.22 30.70
N VAL A 408 -1.88 10.11 30.70
CA VAL A 408 -2.00 9.11 29.63
C VAL A 408 -3.38 8.45 29.59
N ASN A 409 -3.88 8.17 28.38
CA ASN A 409 -5.19 7.57 28.17
C ASN A 409 -5.09 6.11 27.69
N GLN A 410 -5.46 5.16 28.56
CA GLN A 410 -5.56 3.73 28.25
C GLN A 410 -7.00 3.22 28.09
N SER A 411 -8.01 4.10 28.00
CA SER A 411 -9.42 3.70 27.98
C SER A 411 -9.77 2.84 26.75
N ALA A 412 -9.12 3.10 25.61
CA ALA A 412 -9.32 2.34 24.37
C ALA A 412 -8.49 1.04 24.30
N SER A 413 -7.40 0.95 25.07
CA SER A 413 -6.50 -0.22 25.09
C SER A 413 -6.84 -1.23 26.17
N GLY A 414 -7.47 -0.78 27.26
CA GLY A 414 -7.57 -1.49 28.51
C GLY A 414 -6.44 -1.13 29.49
N GLU A 415 -6.76 -1.18 30.78
CA GLU A 415 -5.89 -0.78 31.88
C GLU A 415 -5.93 -1.81 33.03
N PRO A 416 -4.85 -1.94 33.83
CA PRO A 416 -3.56 -1.26 33.66
C PRO A 416 -2.61 -2.00 32.70
N PHE A 417 -1.92 -1.25 31.83
CA PHE A 417 -0.71 -1.68 31.12
C PHE A 417 0.47 -0.81 31.54
N TYR A 418 1.59 -1.41 31.97
CA TYR A 418 2.82 -0.66 32.26
C TYR A 418 4.07 -1.53 32.19
N PHE A 419 5.22 -0.89 31.99
CA PHE A 419 6.53 -1.49 32.22
C PHE A 419 7.05 -1.05 33.59
N ALA A 420 7.53 -1.98 34.41
CA ALA A 420 8.14 -1.65 35.69
C ALA A 420 9.58 -2.15 35.78
N TYR A 421 10.46 -1.31 36.30
CA TYR A 421 11.85 -1.64 36.55
C TYR A 421 12.21 -1.36 38.00
N LYS A 422 12.73 -2.37 38.70
CA LYS A 422 13.26 -2.23 40.06
C LYS A 422 14.77 -2.31 40.03
N LEU A 423 15.41 -1.28 40.55
CA LEU A 423 16.83 -1.00 40.37
C LEU A 423 17.72 -1.93 41.20
N ARG A 424 18.86 -2.35 40.63
CA ARG A 424 19.91 -3.05 41.38
C ARG A 424 20.57 -2.11 42.39
N GLY A 425 20.56 -0.81 42.09
CA GLY A 425 21.07 0.30 42.86
C GLY A 425 22.58 0.52 42.74
N GLY A 426 23.03 1.71 43.13
CA GLY A 426 24.45 2.06 43.24
C GLY A 426 24.76 3.40 42.59
N GLN A 427 26.06 3.67 42.35
CA GLN A 427 26.51 4.90 41.69
C GLN A 427 26.50 4.83 40.15
N CYS A 428 26.29 3.63 39.59
CA CYS A 428 26.29 3.42 38.14
C CYS A 428 24.92 3.73 37.53
N ILE A 429 24.93 4.20 36.28
CA ILE A 429 23.72 4.26 35.44
C ILE A 429 23.39 2.84 35.00
N GLU A 430 22.15 2.43 35.23
CA GLU A 430 21.58 1.16 34.78
C GLU A 430 20.83 1.39 33.46
N THR A 431 20.96 0.46 32.52
CA THR A 431 20.20 0.47 31.27
C THR A 431 19.29 -0.76 31.21
N TRP A 432 18.03 -0.55 30.86
CA TRP A 432 17.03 -1.60 30.79
C TRP A 432 16.01 -1.35 29.67
N GLN A 433 15.45 -2.43 29.14
CA GLN A 433 14.30 -2.42 28.23
C GLN A 433 13.47 -3.71 28.43
N PRO A 434 12.15 -3.69 28.19
CA PRO A 434 11.31 -4.89 28.20
C PRO A 434 11.78 -5.97 27.20
N GLN A 435 11.59 -7.24 27.52
CA GLN A 435 12.03 -8.38 26.70
C GLN A 435 10.87 -9.13 26.01
N PHE A 436 9.72 -9.28 26.67
CA PHE A 436 8.67 -10.23 26.29
C PHE A 436 7.27 -9.60 26.16
N THR A 437 7.22 -8.31 25.80
CA THR A 437 5.98 -7.57 25.55
C THR A 437 6.26 -6.33 24.69
N TYR A 438 5.22 -5.72 24.13
CA TYR A 438 5.28 -4.44 23.42
C TYR A 438 3.94 -3.72 23.55
N TYR A 439 3.87 -2.45 23.15
CA TYR A 439 2.64 -1.66 23.16
C TYR A 439 2.63 -0.64 22.01
N GLY A 440 1.45 -0.12 21.63
CA GLY A 440 1.30 0.99 20.68
C GLY A 440 1.16 2.33 21.39
N PHE A 441 2.11 3.25 21.23
CA PHE A 441 2.11 4.51 21.97
C PHE A 441 2.86 5.64 21.28
N ARG A 442 2.52 6.85 21.71
CA ARG A 442 3.26 8.09 21.49
C ARG A 442 3.76 8.69 22.81
N TYR A 443 2.97 8.55 23.86
CA TYR A 443 3.22 9.15 25.16
C TYR A 443 3.62 8.11 26.19
N VAL A 444 4.45 8.52 27.15
CA VAL A 444 4.82 7.72 28.31
C VAL A 444 4.69 8.55 29.56
N GLU A 445 3.79 8.17 30.46
CA GLU A 445 3.74 8.72 31.82
C GLU A 445 4.68 7.93 32.73
N VAL A 446 5.44 8.64 33.55
CA VAL A 446 6.45 8.11 34.46
C VAL A 446 6.00 8.34 35.89
N GLU A 447 5.87 7.24 36.63
CA GLU A 447 5.65 7.26 38.07
C GLU A 447 6.91 6.82 38.81
N ASP A 448 7.08 7.35 40.03
CA ASP A 448 8.15 6.99 40.96
C ASP A 448 9.59 7.29 40.43
N ALA A 449 9.74 8.26 39.51
CA ALA A 449 11.05 8.73 39.04
C ALA A 449 11.00 10.19 38.53
N VAL A 450 12.16 10.83 38.40
CA VAL A 450 12.30 12.20 37.89
C VAL A 450 13.34 12.30 36.76
N PRO A 451 13.16 13.19 35.77
CA PRO A 451 14.19 13.49 34.77
C PRO A 451 15.46 14.08 35.39
N ALA A 452 16.61 13.81 34.79
CA ALA A 452 17.88 14.40 35.21
C ALA A 452 17.86 15.93 35.03
N GLY A 453 18.20 16.66 36.10
CA GLY A 453 18.21 18.13 36.13
C GLY A 453 17.02 18.75 36.85
N GLU A 454 15.97 17.96 37.09
CA GLU A 454 14.75 18.40 37.79
C GLU A 454 14.88 18.34 39.31
N GLU A 455 14.03 19.10 40.01
CA GLU A 455 13.95 19.05 41.48
C GLU A 455 13.53 17.66 41.96
N ASN A 456 14.27 17.11 42.94
CA ASN A 456 14.05 15.77 43.46
C ASN A 456 14.06 15.73 45.00
N PRO A 457 13.10 16.39 45.68
CA PRO A 457 13.04 16.45 47.14
C PRO A 457 12.82 15.07 47.77
N ASP A 458 12.09 14.18 47.09
CA ASP A 458 11.72 12.85 47.57
C ASP A 458 12.80 11.78 47.29
N LYS A 459 13.93 12.18 46.70
CA LYS A 459 15.07 11.30 46.36
C LYS A 459 14.66 10.08 45.51
N LEU A 460 13.75 10.31 44.57
CA LEU A 460 13.32 9.30 43.59
C LEU A 460 14.47 8.94 42.63
N PRO A 461 14.41 7.76 41.99
CA PRO A 461 15.25 7.43 40.85
C PRO A 461 15.33 8.55 39.80
N ILE A 462 16.52 8.75 39.24
CA ILE A 462 16.79 9.80 38.26
C ILE A 462 16.94 9.17 36.87
N ILE A 463 16.04 9.51 35.96
CA ILE A 463 16.08 9.14 34.55
C ILE A 463 17.11 10.00 33.84
N THR A 464 18.17 9.35 33.36
CA THR A 464 19.25 9.98 32.57
C THR A 464 19.05 9.84 31.06
N GLY A 465 18.17 8.94 30.63
CA GLY A 465 17.77 8.79 29.23
C GLY A 465 16.52 7.92 29.09
N LEU A 466 15.65 8.31 28.16
CA LEU A 466 14.45 7.57 27.76
C LEU A 466 14.34 7.68 26.25
N VAL A 467 14.18 6.55 25.56
CA VAL A 467 13.99 6.50 24.11
C VAL A 467 13.01 5.40 23.75
N GLY A 468 12.12 5.65 22.80
CA GLY A 468 11.25 4.64 22.22
C GLY A 468 12.04 3.71 21.31
N LEU A 469 11.74 2.42 21.32
CA LEU A 469 12.30 1.45 20.38
C LEU A 469 11.15 0.87 19.57
N GLN A 470 11.08 1.24 18.29
CA GLN A 470 10.07 0.72 17.38
C GLN A 470 10.33 -0.76 17.12
N THR A 471 9.30 -1.59 17.26
CA THR A 471 9.37 -3.03 17.02
C THR A 471 8.44 -3.41 15.88
N CYS A 472 8.94 -4.08 14.86
CA CYS A 472 8.11 -4.62 13.79
C CYS A 472 8.79 -5.80 13.10
N LEU A 473 8.03 -6.51 12.26
CA LEU A 473 8.57 -7.51 11.34
C LEU A 473 9.68 -6.87 10.48
N ALA A 474 10.83 -7.54 10.39
CA ALA A 474 11.98 -7.10 9.59
C ALA A 474 11.80 -7.43 8.09
N THR A 475 10.59 -7.26 7.58
CA THR A 475 10.30 -7.45 6.15
C THR A 475 11.01 -6.36 5.32
N PRO A 476 11.70 -6.73 4.21
CA PRO A 476 12.32 -5.76 3.34
C PRO A 476 11.31 -4.77 2.75
N GLU A 477 11.70 -3.49 2.68
CA GLU A 477 10.97 -2.49 1.91
C GLU A 477 11.16 -2.75 0.41
N THR A 478 10.07 -2.75 -0.35
CA THR A 478 10.08 -3.02 -1.80
C THR A 478 9.60 -1.84 -2.62
N GLY A 479 8.84 -0.91 -2.03
CA GLY A 479 8.33 0.24 -2.76
C GLY A 479 8.50 1.57 -2.07
N SER A 480 8.49 2.61 -2.89
CA SER A 480 8.52 4.00 -2.46
C SER A 480 7.55 4.82 -3.31
N PHE A 481 6.98 5.87 -2.70
CA PHE A 481 6.08 6.81 -3.33
C PHE A 481 6.37 8.22 -2.84
N SER A 482 6.35 9.19 -3.76
CA SER A 482 6.30 10.61 -3.44
C SER A 482 5.64 11.37 -4.59
N CYS A 483 4.87 12.41 -4.29
CA CYS A 483 4.32 13.31 -5.30
C CYS A 483 4.47 14.79 -4.90
N SER A 484 4.13 15.69 -5.83
CA SER A 484 4.23 17.13 -5.62
C SER A 484 3.23 17.67 -4.59
N ASN A 485 2.17 16.93 -4.27
CA ASN A 485 1.17 17.35 -3.30
C ASN A 485 1.57 16.82 -1.90
N PRO A 486 1.86 17.73 -0.94
CA PRO A 486 2.38 17.33 0.37
C PRO A 486 1.37 16.56 1.22
N LEU A 487 0.06 16.73 1.01
CA LEU A 487 -0.96 15.99 1.77
C LEU A 487 -0.89 14.50 1.45
N PHE A 488 -0.79 14.09 0.17
CA PHE A 488 -0.68 12.66 -0.16
C PHE A 488 0.61 12.02 0.34
N ASN A 489 1.72 12.77 0.43
CA ASN A 489 2.94 12.28 1.08
C ASN A 489 2.73 12.06 2.59
N LYS A 490 1.98 12.94 3.26
CA LYS A 490 1.62 12.77 4.68
C LYS A 490 0.65 11.60 4.88
N ILE A 491 -0.33 11.41 3.99
CA ILE A 491 -1.26 10.28 4.04
C ILE A 491 -0.50 8.96 3.84
N HIS A 492 0.43 8.90 2.88
CA HIS A 492 1.31 7.74 2.71
C HIS A 492 2.01 7.39 4.03
N ASN A 493 2.61 8.37 4.70
CA ASN A 493 3.32 8.16 5.96
C ASN A 493 2.39 7.74 7.11
N LEU A 494 1.20 8.34 7.19
CA LEU A 494 0.17 7.99 8.19
C LEU A 494 -0.21 6.50 8.09
N ILE A 495 -0.45 6.03 6.87
CA ILE A 495 -0.79 4.63 6.60
C ILE A 495 0.43 3.72 6.85
N ASP A 496 1.62 4.10 6.39
CA ASP A 496 2.86 3.31 6.57
C ASP A 496 3.19 3.08 8.05
N TRP A 497 3.02 4.09 8.91
CA TRP A 497 3.22 3.94 10.35
C TRP A 497 2.26 2.95 11.00
N ALA A 498 0.99 2.95 10.59
CA ALA A 498 0.03 1.96 11.07
C ALA A 498 0.35 0.55 10.58
N MET A 499 0.76 0.40 9.32
CA MET A 499 1.19 -0.90 8.77
C MET A 499 2.40 -1.46 9.52
N ARG A 500 3.45 -0.65 9.71
CA ARG A 500 4.64 -1.03 10.49
C ARG A 500 4.28 -1.48 11.90
N SER A 501 3.41 -0.72 12.56
CA SER A 501 3.03 -0.98 13.94
C SER A 501 2.31 -2.32 14.12
N ASN A 502 1.62 -2.75 13.06
CA ASN A 502 0.74 -3.91 13.07
C ASN A 502 1.33 -5.16 12.40
N MET A 503 2.61 -5.16 12.05
CA MET A 503 3.33 -6.36 11.59
C MET A 503 4.09 -7.00 12.76
N ALA A 504 3.40 -7.78 13.59
CA ALA A 504 3.97 -8.46 14.76
C ALA A 504 3.49 -9.92 14.83
N SER A 505 4.26 -10.86 14.24
CA SER A 505 3.94 -12.30 14.07
C SER A 505 2.71 -12.63 13.21
N VAL A 506 1.69 -11.78 13.26
CA VAL A 506 0.50 -11.72 12.42
C VAL A 506 0.35 -10.29 11.90
N LEU A 507 -0.64 -10.03 11.05
CA LEU A 507 -1.11 -8.68 10.78
C LEU A 507 -2.14 -8.32 11.85
N THR A 508 -1.72 -7.62 12.90
CA THR A 508 -2.61 -7.28 14.02
C THR A 508 -3.57 -6.17 13.65
N ASP A 509 -4.79 -6.17 14.15
CA ASP A 509 -5.72 -5.02 14.01
C ASP A 509 -5.13 -3.74 14.62
N CYS A 510 -4.71 -3.83 15.88
CA CYS A 510 -4.07 -2.76 16.62
C CYS A 510 -2.93 -3.28 17.51
N PRO A 511 -1.91 -2.46 17.81
CA PRO A 511 -0.73 -2.89 18.54
C PRO A 511 -0.86 -2.81 20.08
N HIS A 512 -2.04 -2.47 20.62
CA HIS A 512 -2.24 -2.29 22.07
C HIS A 512 -3.34 -3.19 22.67
N ARG A 513 -4.60 -3.12 22.21
CA ARG A 513 -5.76 -3.75 22.88
C ARG A 513 -5.94 -5.22 22.55
N GLU A 514 -5.89 -5.57 21.27
CA GLU A 514 -6.33 -6.87 20.74
C GLU A 514 -5.15 -7.65 20.19
N LYS A 515 -4.38 -7.05 19.28
CA LYS A 515 -3.18 -7.69 18.73
C LYS A 515 -3.51 -9.03 18.06
N LEU A 516 -4.68 -9.12 17.44
CA LEU A 516 -5.18 -10.35 16.80
C LEU A 516 -5.07 -10.26 15.30
N GLY A 517 -4.81 -11.40 14.65
CA GLY A 517 -4.75 -11.52 13.20
C GLY A 517 -6.13 -11.51 12.57
N TRP A 518 -6.82 -10.37 12.60
CA TRP A 518 -8.10 -10.18 11.91
C TRP A 518 -7.90 -10.30 10.39
N VAL A 519 -8.56 -11.29 9.78
CA VAL A 519 -8.16 -11.82 8.46
C VAL A 519 -8.66 -11.02 7.25
N GLU A 520 -9.72 -10.24 7.38
CA GLU A 520 -10.22 -9.29 6.39
C GLU A 520 -9.13 -8.32 5.93
N GLN A 521 -8.36 -7.80 6.87
CA GLN A 521 -7.27 -6.86 6.59
C GLN A 521 -6.20 -7.51 5.71
N ALA A 522 -5.99 -8.83 5.85
CA ALA A 522 -4.98 -9.53 5.07
C ALA A 522 -5.23 -9.46 3.56
N TYR A 523 -6.49 -9.38 3.10
CA TYR A 523 -6.82 -9.27 1.67
C TYR A 523 -7.24 -7.86 1.24
N LEU A 524 -7.89 -7.08 2.11
CA LEU A 524 -8.33 -5.72 1.80
C LEU A 524 -7.17 -4.72 1.75
N MET A 525 -6.14 -4.93 2.58
CA MET A 525 -4.91 -4.12 2.59
C MET A 525 -3.75 -4.78 1.84
N GLN A 526 -3.99 -5.92 1.18
CA GLN A 526 -2.94 -6.75 0.60
C GLN A 526 -2.03 -6.01 -0.37
N TYR A 527 -2.60 -5.33 -1.35
CA TYR A 527 -1.80 -4.62 -2.35
C TYR A 527 -1.13 -3.38 -1.76
N SER A 528 -1.75 -2.68 -0.80
CA SER A 528 -1.07 -1.63 -0.03
C SER A 528 0.19 -2.15 0.67
N LEU A 529 0.07 -3.28 1.38
CA LEU A 529 1.18 -3.97 2.04
C LEU A 529 2.26 -4.42 1.05
N GLN A 530 1.86 -5.06 -0.05
CA GLN A 530 2.78 -5.66 -1.00
C GLN A 530 3.48 -4.65 -1.93
N TYR A 531 2.87 -3.49 -2.19
CA TYR A 531 3.58 -2.38 -2.83
C TYR A 531 4.73 -1.88 -1.95
N ARG A 532 4.50 -1.82 -0.64
CA ARG A 532 5.43 -1.19 0.30
C ARG A 532 6.51 -2.14 0.84
N TYR A 533 6.15 -3.40 1.14
CA TYR A 533 6.99 -4.41 1.78
C TYR A 533 6.98 -5.75 1.03
N ASN A 534 8.05 -6.54 1.14
CA ASN A 534 8.09 -7.92 0.64
C ASN A 534 7.36 -8.85 1.62
N MET A 535 6.10 -9.13 1.33
CA MET A 535 5.23 -9.91 2.21
C MET A 535 5.13 -11.39 1.82
N SER A 536 5.95 -11.88 0.89
CA SER A 536 5.80 -13.24 0.32
C SER A 536 5.83 -14.34 1.38
N ARG A 537 6.82 -14.32 2.28
CA ARG A 537 6.96 -15.28 3.37
C ARG A 537 5.88 -15.11 4.45
N MET A 538 5.47 -13.87 4.73
CA MET A 538 4.41 -13.56 5.69
C MET A 538 3.04 -14.05 5.19
N TYR A 539 2.69 -13.86 3.92
CA TYR A 539 1.42 -14.37 3.36
C TYR A 539 1.33 -15.89 3.39
N ASN A 540 2.43 -16.59 3.15
CA ASN A 540 2.47 -18.06 3.31
C ASN A 540 2.11 -18.48 4.74
N LYS A 541 2.59 -17.76 5.75
CA LYS A 541 2.25 -18.01 7.16
C LYS A 541 0.79 -17.65 7.47
N ILE A 542 0.31 -16.49 7.05
CA ILE A 542 -1.07 -16.05 7.28
C ILE A 542 -2.08 -17.06 6.70
N ILE A 543 -1.89 -17.49 5.45
CA ILE A 543 -2.79 -18.44 4.80
C ILE A 543 -2.75 -19.80 5.49
N ARG A 544 -1.57 -20.23 5.93
CA ARG A 544 -1.41 -21.46 6.73
C ARG A 544 -2.17 -21.36 8.05
N ASP A 545 -2.06 -20.25 8.77
CA ASP A 545 -2.78 -20.05 10.03
C ASP A 545 -4.28 -20.16 9.81
N MET A 546 -4.82 -19.57 8.73
CA MET A 546 -6.25 -19.67 8.38
C MET A 546 -6.65 -21.13 8.14
N CYS A 547 -5.86 -21.90 7.38
CA CYS A 547 -6.09 -23.33 7.19
C CYS A 547 -6.04 -24.11 8.50
N LEU A 548 -5.09 -23.80 9.39
CA LEU A 548 -4.97 -24.43 10.70
C LEU A 548 -6.07 -24.01 11.65
N SER A 549 -6.67 -22.85 11.47
CA SER A 549 -7.80 -22.38 12.28
C SER A 549 -9.13 -22.91 11.76
N GLN A 550 -9.17 -23.54 10.57
CA GLN A 550 -10.40 -24.07 10.00
C GLN A 550 -11.05 -25.10 10.94
N THR A 551 -12.34 -24.94 11.21
CA THR A 551 -13.12 -25.88 12.03
C THR A 551 -13.55 -27.11 11.23
N GLU A 552 -14.06 -28.13 11.91
CA GLU A 552 -14.58 -29.34 11.26
C GLU A 552 -15.79 -29.04 10.36
N GLU A 553 -16.58 -28.02 10.68
CA GLU A 553 -17.70 -27.53 9.88
C GLU A 553 -17.25 -26.74 8.64
N GLY A 554 -15.96 -26.45 8.52
CA GLY A 554 -15.37 -25.69 7.41
C GLY A 554 -15.28 -24.18 7.64
N ILE A 555 -15.61 -23.67 8.84
CA ILE A 555 -15.49 -22.24 9.19
C ILE A 555 -14.03 -21.82 9.08
N ILE A 556 -13.76 -20.70 8.41
CA ILE A 556 -12.53 -19.94 8.59
C ILE A 556 -12.85 -18.81 9.58
N PRO A 557 -12.31 -18.84 10.80
CA PRO A 557 -12.59 -17.82 11.81
C PRO A 557 -12.13 -16.43 11.38
N SER A 558 -12.79 -15.39 11.90
CA SER A 558 -12.44 -14.00 11.60
C SER A 558 -11.08 -13.56 12.17
N ILE A 559 -10.50 -14.32 13.10
CA ILE A 559 -9.14 -14.15 13.58
C ILE A 559 -8.30 -15.40 13.31
N SER A 560 -7.04 -15.22 12.95
CA SER A 560 -6.11 -16.33 12.76
C SER A 560 -4.69 -15.99 13.21
N PRO A 561 -4.07 -16.78 14.12
CA PRO A 561 -4.63 -17.94 14.83
C PRO A 561 -5.88 -17.66 15.67
N GLU A 562 -6.80 -18.62 15.74
CA GLU A 562 -8.01 -18.50 16.57
C GLU A 562 -7.67 -18.74 18.06
N TYR A 563 -7.37 -17.65 18.78
CA TYR A 563 -7.11 -17.71 20.23
C TYR A 563 -8.36 -17.65 21.09
N VAL A 564 -9.48 -17.21 20.53
CA VAL A 564 -10.78 -17.08 21.20
C VAL A 564 -11.89 -17.14 20.16
N ARG A 565 -13.08 -17.58 20.55
CA ARG A 565 -14.28 -17.49 19.72
C ARG A 565 -15.13 -16.32 20.16
N PHE A 566 -15.29 -15.34 19.27
CA PHE A 566 -16.16 -14.20 19.52
C PHE A 566 -17.64 -14.57 19.30
N LYS A 567 -18.56 -13.79 19.88
CA LYS A 567 -20.01 -13.97 19.70
C LYS A 567 -20.55 -12.94 18.72
N GLU A 568 -21.86 -12.95 18.48
CA GLU A 568 -22.58 -11.87 17.78
C GLU A 568 -22.11 -11.62 16.33
N GLY A 569 -21.70 -12.68 15.62
CA GLY A 569 -21.29 -12.62 14.21
C GLY A 569 -19.80 -12.38 13.98
N PHE A 570 -19.03 -12.01 15.01
CA PHE A 570 -17.59 -11.82 14.89
C PHE A 570 -16.80 -13.12 14.65
N GLU A 571 -17.37 -14.30 14.91
CA GLU A 571 -16.68 -15.59 14.69
C GLU A 571 -16.54 -15.95 13.22
N ASP A 572 -17.62 -15.81 12.45
CA ASP A 572 -17.78 -16.46 11.14
C ASP A 572 -18.26 -15.50 10.04
N THR A 573 -17.89 -14.22 10.13
CA THR A 573 -18.30 -13.21 9.15
C THR A 573 -17.76 -13.56 7.75
N PRO A 574 -18.62 -13.64 6.71
CA PRO A 574 -18.23 -14.08 5.38
C PRO A 574 -17.08 -13.28 4.77
N GLU A 575 -17.09 -11.96 4.93
CA GLU A 575 -16.09 -11.04 4.37
C GLU A 575 -14.70 -11.29 4.97
N TRP A 576 -14.63 -11.75 6.22
CA TRP A 576 -13.38 -12.09 6.92
C TRP A 576 -12.88 -13.45 6.47
N GLY A 577 -13.67 -14.52 6.66
CA GLY A 577 -13.23 -15.89 6.34
C GLY A 577 -12.86 -16.08 4.87
N SER A 578 -13.44 -15.28 3.97
CA SER A 578 -13.12 -15.27 2.53
C SER A 578 -11.70 -14.83 2.21
N ALA A 579 -11.03 -14.17 3.15
CA ALA A 579 -9.60 -13.86 3.06
C ALA A 579 -8.76 -15.10 2.75
N PHE A 580 -9.17 -16.30 3.18
CA PHE A 580 -8.45 -17.53 2.89
C PHE A 580 -8.36 -17.84 1.39
N ILE A 581 -9.45 -17.64 0.65
CA ILE A 581 -9.49 -17.88 -0.79
C ILE A 581 -8.91 -16.67 -1.54
N ILE A 582 -9.35 -15.46 -1.17
CA ILE A 582 -8.99 -14.22 -1.88
C ILE A 582 -7.49 -13.92 -1.72
N SER A 583 -6.95 -13.97 -0.50
CA SER A 583 -5.54 -13.67 -0.25
C SER A 583 -4.62 -14.67 -0.93
N SER A 584 -5.01 -15.95 -0.99
CA SER A 584 -4.24 -16.99 -1.67
C SER A 584 -4.14 -16.72 -3.17
N TRP A 585 -5.26 -16.34 -3.80
CA TRP A 585 -5.27 -15.96 -5.21
C TRP A 585 -4.45 -14.69 -5.48
N TYR A 586 -4.57 -13.67 -4.63
CA TYR A 586 -3.82 -12.42 -4.78
C TYR A 586 -2.32 -12.60 -4.53
N ALA A 587 -1.91 -13.44 -3.57
CA ALA A 587 -0.50 -13.77 -3.35
C ALA A 587 0.11 -14.49 -4.56
N TYR A 588 -0.65 -15.41 -5.18
CA TYR A 588 -0.26 -16.05 -6.43
C TYR A 588 -0.07 -15.04 -7.57
N LEU A 589 -1.02 -14.13 -7.77
CA LEU A 589 -0.88 -13.10 -8.82
C LEU A 589 0.33 -12.18 -8.58
N TRP A 590 0.59 -11.83 -7.33
CA TRP A 590 1.62 -10.86 -6.97
C TRP A 590 3.04 -11.41 -6.96
N TYR A 591 3.22 -12.65 -6.50
CA TYR A 591 4.55 -13.28 -6.34
C TYR A 591 4.79 -14.47 -7.27
N GLY A 592 3.76 -14.99 -7.93
CA GLY A 592 3.82 -16.23 -8.69
C GLY A 592 3.87 -17.50 -7.82
N ASP A 593 3.58 -17.39 -6.51
CA ASP A 593 3.58 -18.51 -5.57
C ASP A 593 2.23 -19.23 -5.56
N ASP A 594 2.17 -20.41 -6.15
CA ASP A 594 0.97 -21.26 -6.26
C ASP A 594 0.84 -22.29 -5.13
N ARG A 595 1.78 -22.35 -4.18
CA ARG A 595 1.79 -23.37 -3.12
C ARG A 595 0.50 -23.41 -2.34
N ALA A 596 0.03 -22.26 -1.87
CA ALA A 596 -1.21 -22.16 -1.09
C ALA A 596 -2.42 -22.66 -1.88
N LEU A 597 -2.47 -22.36 -3.18
CA LEU A 597 -3.53 -22.81 -4.07
C LEU A 597 -3.51 -24.33 -4.22
N ILE A 598 -2.33 -24.94 -4.34
CA ILE A 598 -2.17 -26.39 -4.49
C ILE A 598 -2.45 -27.12 -3.16
N GLU A 599 -1.78 -26.70 -2.07
CA GLU A 599 -1.79 -27.39 -0.78
C GLU A 599 -3.15 -27.30 -0.09
N TYR A 600 -3.80 -26.13 -0.17
CA TYR A 600 -5.00 -25.84 0.61
C TYR A 600 -6.29 -25.86 -0.22
N TYR A 601 -6.26 -26.26 -1.49
CA TYR A 601 -7.47 -26.38 -2.31
C TYR A 601 -8.59 -27.19 -1.64
N PRO A 602 -8.34 -28.36 -1.01
CA PRO A 602 -9.40 -29.11 -0.32
C PRO A 602 -10.03 -28.31 0.85
N ALA A 603 -9.24 -27.58 1.62
CA ALA A 603 -9.71 -26.73 2.70
C ALA A 603 -10.55 -25.55 2.18
N MET A 604 -10.16 -24.97 1.04
CA MET A 604 -10.95 -23.93 0.36
C MET A 604 -12.32 -24.48 -0.08
N LYS A 605 -12.39 -25.73 -0.57
CA LYS A 605 -13.66 -26.40 -0.87
C LYS A 605 -14.53 -26.56 0.38
N ASN A 606 -13.95 -26.94 1.52
CA ASN A 606 -14.67 -27.04 2.79
C ASN A 606 -15.26 -25.69 3.21
N TYR A 607 -14.52 -24.60 3.04
CA TYR A 607 -15.04 -23.26 3.32
C TYR A 607 -16.18 -22.86 2.37
N MET A 608 -16.08 -23.18 1.08
CA MET A 608 -17.18 -22.97 0.14
C MET A 608 -18.43 -23.78 0.52
N ASN A 609 -18.26 -25.02 0.98
CA ASN A 609 -19.37 -25.85 1.47
C ASN A 609 -20.00 -25.25 2.73
N TYR A 610 -19.19 -24.71 3.64
CA TYR A 610 -19.66 -23.99 4.81
C TYR A 610 -20.49 -22.76 4.42
N LEU A 611 -19.98 -21.88 3.55
CA LEU A 611 -20.74 -20.72 3.05
C LEU A 611 -22.05 -21.15 2.39
N ALA A 612 -22.02 -22.21 1.57
CA ALA A 612 -23.23 -22.76 0.95
C ALA A 612 -24.26 -23.26 1.99
N SER A 613 -23.81 -23.84 3.11
CA SER A 613 -24.68 -24.28 4.20
C SER A 613 -25.36 -23.12 4.94
N ARG A 614 -24.74 -21.94 4.92
CA ARG A 614 -25.26 -20.70 5.52
C ARG A 614 -26.11 -19.89 4.55
N ALA A 615 -26.07 -20.20 3.27
CA ALA A 615 -26.84 -19.53 2.25
C ALA A 615 -28.29 -20.04 2.18
N LYS A 616 -29.25 -19.12 2.09
CA LYS A 616 -30.65 -19.45 1.76
C LYS A 616 -30.95 -18.95 0.36
N ASP A 617 -31.34 -19.86 -0.53
CA ASP A 617 -31.60 -19.55 -1.95
C ASP A 617 -30.44 -18.78 -2.61
N HIS A 618 -29.21 -19.18 -2.28
CA HIS A 618 -27.92 -18.55 -2.68
C HIS A 618 -27.59 -17.19 -2.06
N ILE A 619 -28.35 -16.71 -1.07
CA ILE A 619 -28.10 -15.45 -0.36
C ILE A 619 -27.55 -15.69 1.04
N ILE A 620 -26.47 -14.98 1.39
CA ILE A 620 -25.91 -14.89 2.75
C ILE A 620 -26.13 -13.47 3.25
N SER A 621 -26.68 -13.31 4.46
CA SER A 621 -27.13 -12.00 4.97
C SER A 621 -26.86 -11.78 6.47
N TYR A 622 -25.74 -12.30 6.97
CA TYR A 622 -25.27 -12.11 8.34
C TYR A 622 -23.82 -11.62 8.36
N GLY A 623 -23.31 -11.24 9.53
CA GLY A 623 -21.94 -10.77 9.72
C GLY A 623 -21.87 -9.30 10.13
N LEU A 624 -20.67 -8.72 10.05
CA LEU A 624 -20.41 -7.32 10.44
C LEU A 624 -20.72 -6.30 9.33
N GLY A 625 -20.71 -6.74 8.07
CA GLY A 625 -20.95 -5.88 6.91
C GLY A 625 -19.82 -4.86 6.70
N ASP A 626 -20.16 -3.68 6.18
CA ASP A 626 -19.22 -2.57 5.96
C ASP A 626 -18.82 -1.87 7.27
N TRP A 627 -17.99 -2.56 8.07
CA TRP A 627 -17.56 -2.14 9.40
C TRP A 627 -16.97 -0.72 9.40
N PHE A 628 -17.39 0.11 10.36
CA PHE A 628 -17.00 1.51 10.53
C PHE A 628 -17.37 2.44 9.35
N ASP A 629 -18.45 2.14 8.63
CA ASP A 629 -19.05 3.10 7.70
C ASP A 629 -19.56 4.38 8.41
N ILE A 630 -19.63 5.48 7.67
CA ILE A 630 -20.08 6.78 8.19
C ILE A 630 -21.59 6.91 7.99
N GLY A 631 -22.34 6.26 8.87
CA GLY A 631 -23.79 6.36 8.97
C GLY A 631 -24.29 7.44 9.95
N PRO A 632 -25.61 7.49 10.20
CA PRO A 632 -26.22 8.45 11.13
C PRO A 632 -25.88 8.19 12.62
N ASP A 633 -25.55 6.95 12.99
CA ASP A 633 -25.20 6.52 14.34
C ASP A 633 -23.68 6.35 14.52
N VAL A 634 -23.25 6.05 15.74
CA VAL A 634 -21.82 5.81 16.06
C VAL A 634 -21.26 4.66 15.20
N PRO A 635 -20.15 4.86 14.47
CA PRO A 635 -19.51 3.83 13.65
C PRO A 635 -19.21 2.53 14.42
N GLY A 636 -19.36 1.41 13.73
CA GLY A 636 -19.26 0.06 14.26
C GLY A 636 -19.83 -0.91 13.22
N ASN A 637 -20.97 -1.54 13.52
CA ASN A 637 -21.71 -2.34 12.52
C ASN A 637 -22.14 -1.49 11.32
N SER A 638 -22.21 -2.12 10.16
CA SER A 638 -22.67 -1.51 8.89
C SER A 638 -24.03 -0.83 9.02
N GLN A 639 -24.11 0.45 8.63
CA GLN A 639 -25.34 1.26 8.74
C GLN A 639 -25.97 1.57 7.39
N LEU A 640 -25.16 1.78 6.35
CA LEU A 640 -25.57 2.23 5.03
C LEU A 640 -25.67 1.09 4.01
N THR A 641 -25.13 -0.08 4.32
CA THR A 641 -25.12 -1.24 3.43
C THR A 641 -25.65 -2.46 4.15
N SER A 642 -26.65 -3.13 3.58
CA SER A 642 -27.16 -4.37 4.16
C SER A 642 -26.08 -5.45 4.17
N ASN A 643 -25.96 -6.22 5.26
CA ASN A 643 -25.05 -7.38 5.34
C ASN A 643 -25.24 -8.37 4.18
N GLY A 644 -26.47 -8.48 3.66
CA GLY A 644 -26.80 -9.28 2.48
C GLY A 644 -25.96 -8.93 1.25
N VAL A 645 -25.68 -7.64 1.04
CA VAL A 645 -24.91 -7.13 -0.11
C VAL A 645 -23.46 -7.57 0.01
N THR A 646 -22.78 -7.23 1.09
CA THR A 646 -21.34 -7.49 1.27
C THR A 646 -21.04 -8.98 1.40
N ALA A 647 -21.84 -9.72 2.18
CA ALA A 647 -21.64 -11.14 2.39
C ALA A 647 -21.90 -11.97 1.13
N THR A 648 -23.02 -11.73 0.43
CA THR A 648 -23.34 -12.49 -0.80
C THR A 648 -22.42 -12.10 -1.96
N ALA A 649 -22.02 -10.83 -2.07
CA ALA A 649 -21.06 -10.41 -3.08
C ALA A 649 -19.70 -11.09 -2.88
N THR A 650 -19.23 -11.17 -1.63
CA THR A 650 -17.98 -11.88 -1.32
C THR A 650 -18.09 -13.38 -1.59
N TYR A 651 -19.24 -14.00 -1.27
CA TYR A 651 -19.49 -15.40 -1.61
C TYR A 651 -19.46 -15.66 -3.13
N TYR A 652 -20.08 -14.77 -3.92
CA TYR A 652 -19.98 -14.80 -5.39
C TYR A 652 -18.52 -14.70 -5.84
N TYR A 653 -17.75 -13.76 -5.27
CA TYR A 653 -16.37 -13.54 -5.64
C TYR A 653 -15.47 -14.75 -5.32
N ASN A 654 -15.70 -15.43 -4.20
CA ASN A 654 -15.05 -16.71 -3.90
C ASN A 654 -15.37 -17.76 -4.95
N ALA A 655 -16.62 -17.89 -5.40
CA ALA A 655 -16.97 -18.84 -6.46
C ALA A 655 -16.24 -18.52 -7.77
N VAL A 656 -16.12 -17.25 -8.14
CA VAL A 656 -15.34 -16.81 -9.32
C VAL A 656 -13.85 -17.14 -9.15
N ILE A 657 -13.27 -16.90 -7.99
CA ILE A 657 -11.86 -17.23 -7.73
C ILE A 657 -11.64 -18.74 -7.71
N MET A 658 -12.51 -19.50 -7.06
CA MET A 658 -12.44 -20.97 -7.04
C MET A 658 -12.54 -21.56 -8.44
N GLN A 659 -13.33 -20.97 -9.34
CA GLN A 659 -13.32 -21.34 -10.75
C GLN A 659 -11.94 -21.10 -11.40
N LYS A 660 -11.28 -19.97 -11.11
CA LYS A 660 -9.93 -19.66 -11.63
C LYS A 660 -8.89 -20.62 -11.06
N ILE A 661 -8.94 -20.92 -9.77
CA ILE A 661 -8.06 -21.89 -9.11
C ILE A 661 -8.28 -23.29 -9.68
N ALA A 662 -9.52 -23.76 -9.81
CA ALA A 662 -9.84 -25.05 -10.40
C ALA A 662 -9.27 -25.19 -11.83
N ARG A 663 -9.31 -24.11 -12.62
CA ARG A 663 -8.71 -24.08 -13.96
C ARG A 663 -7.18 -24.14 -13.91
N LEU A 664 -6.55 -23.46 -12.95
CA LEU A 664 -5.10 -23.50 -12.74
C LEU A 664 -4.63 -24.91 -12.34
N LEU A 665 -5.42 -25.61 -11.53
CA LEU A 665 -5.12 -26.95 -11.02
C LEU A 665 -5.64 -28.09 -11.92
N ASP A 666 -6.16 -27.77 -13.11
CA ASP A 666 -6.75 -28.72 -14.07
C ASP A 666 -7.91 -29.58 -13.52
N VAL A 667 -8.67 -29.06 -12.53
CA VAL A 667 -9.84 -29.73 -11.93
C VAL A 667 -11.11 -29.36 -12.69
N SER A 668 -11.29 -29.96 -13.88
CA SER A 668 -12.34 -29.58 -14.84
C SER A 668 -13.77 -29.63 -14.30
N GLU A 669 -14.10 -30.59 -13.41
CA GLU A 669 -15.44 -30.70 -12.80
C GLU A 669 -15.76 -29.51 -11.89
N ASP A 670 -14.76 -29.05 -11.12
CA ASP A 670 -14.92 -27.91 -10.21
C ASP A 670 -15.05 -26.58 -10.99
N VAL A 671 -14.40 -26.46 -12.16
CA VAL A 671 -14.56 -25.29 -13.04
C VAL A 671 -16.03 -25.07 -13.40
N GLU A 672 -16.74 -26.13 -13.81
CA GLU A 672 -18.16 -26.03 -14.16
C GLU A 672 -19.05 -25.86 -12.92
N THR A 673 -18.71 -26.52 -11.82
CA THR A 673 -19.43 -26.40 -10.54
C THR A 673 -19.42 -24.96 -10.02
N TYR A 674 -18.24 -24.35 -9.93
CA TYR A 674 -18.12 -22.98 -9.45
C TYR A 674 -18.65 -21.95 -10.44
N LYS A 675 -18.58 -22.22 -11.75
CA LYS A 675 -19.26 -21.40 -12.76
C LYS A 675 -20.77 -21.34 -12.50
N LYS A 676 -21.42 -22.52 -12.40
CA LYS A 676 -22.87 -22.61 -12.16
C LYS A 676 -23.27 -21.97 -10.84
N LEU A 677 -22.44 -22.15 -9.80
CA LEU A 677 -22.67 -21.53 -8.51
C LEU A 677 -22.61 -20.00 -8.60
N ALA A 678 -21.57 -19.44 -9.22
CA ALA A 678 -21.43 -17.99 -9.43
C ALA A 678 -22.63 -17.43 -10.23
N ASP A 679 -23.00 -18.07 -11.34
CA ASP A 679 -24.16 -17.67 -12.15
C ASP A 679 -25.46 -17.67 -11.31
N SER A 680 -25.66 -18.70 -10.48
CA SER A 680 -26.86 -18.82 -9.63
C SER A 680 -26.88 -17.76 -8.52
N ILE A 681 -25.75 -17.47 -7.89
CA ILE A 681 -25.62 -16.41 -6.90
C ILE A 681 -25.91 -15.05 -7.55
N LYS A 682 -25.33 -14.74 -8.72
CA LYS A 682 -25.58 -13.47 -9.42
C LYS A 682 -27.06 -13.26 -9.73
N VAL A 683 -27.76 -14.28 -10.23
CA VAL A 683 -29.21 -14.23 -10.47
C VAL A 683 -30.00 -13.99 -9.17
N ALA A 684 -29.68 -14.72 -8.11
CA ALA A 684 -30.35 -14.55 -6.81
C ALA A 684 -30.08 -13.16 -6.22
N PHE A 685 -28.83 -12.68 -6.31
CA PHE A 685 -28.39 -11.38 -5.83
C PHE A 685 -29.14 -10.25 -6.51
N ASN A 686 -29.16 -10.22 -7.85
CA ASN A 686 -29.87 -9.18 -8.61
C ASN A 686 -31.38 -9.22 -8.34
N ARG A 687 -31.98 -10.40 -8.16
CA ARG A 687 -33.41 -10.50 -7.79
C ARG A 687 -33.73 -9.85 -6.43
N ILE A 688 -32.83 -9.93 -5.47
CA ILE A 688 -33.07 -9.47 -4.09
C ILE A 688 -32.65 -8.02 -3.90
N PHE A 689 -31.49 -7.63 -4.45
CA PHE A 689 -30.86 -6.36 -4.12
C PHE A 689 -30.99 -5.31 -5.24
N PHE A 690 -31.37 -5.65 -6.46
CA PHE A 690 -31.57 -4.67 -7.54
C PHE A 690 -33.04 -4.34 -7.75
N ASP A 691 -33.39 -3.07 -7.63
CA ASP A 691 -34.69 -2.55 -8.03
C ASP A 691 -34.64 -1.99 -9.46
N SER A 692 -35.24 -2.70 -10.40
CA SER A 692 -35.29 -2.30 -11.81
C SER A 692 -36.13 -1.06 -12.08
N SER A 693 -37.02 -0.66 -11.16
CA SER A 693 -37.86 0.53 -11.31
C SER A 693 -37.07 1.82 -11.00
N SER A 694 -36.21 1.78 -9.99
CA SER A 694 -35.35 2.89 -9.59
C SER A 694 -33.92 2.80 -10.13
N ASN A 695 -33.52 1.65 -10.68
CA ASN A 695 -32.15 1.31 -11.10
C ASN A 695 -31.13 1.47 -9.96
N ILE A 696 -31.50 1.04 -8.75
CA ILE A 696 -30.69 1.16 -7.54
C ILE A 696 -30.47 -0.24 -6.96
N TYR A 697 -29.27 -0.46 -6.44
CA TYR A 697 -28.99 -1.60 -5.56
C TYR A 697 -29.15 -1.18 -4.09
N ASP A 698 -29.80 -2.03 -3.28
CA ASP A 698 -29.93 -1.88 -1.82
C ASP A 698 -30.24 -0.42 -1.41
N HIS A 699 -29.50 0.15 -0.45
CA HIS A 699 -29.68 1.53 0.01
C HIS A 699 -28.90 2.57 -0.83
N ASN A 700 -28.43 2.22 -2.03
CA ASN A 700 -27.66 3.10 -2.91
C ASN A 700 -26.37 3.69 -2.28
N SER A 701 -25.76 3.01 -1.31
CA SER A 701 -24.54 3.50 -0.65
C SER A 701 -23.33 3.49 -1.59
N GLN A 702 -22.25 4.19 -1.20
CA GLN A 702 -20.97 4.13 -1.92
C GLN A 702 -20.47 2.68 -2.02
N THR A 703 -20.52 1.94 -0.91
CA THR A 703 -20.10 0.55 -0.81
C THR A 703 -20.93 -0.36 -1.69
N THR A 704 -22.27 -0.27 -1.62
CA THR A 704 -23.16 -1.10 -2.43
C THR A 704 -22.86 -0.92 -3.91
N ASN A 705 -22.86 0.32 -4.42
CA ASN A 705 -22.63 0.56 -5.84
C ASN A 705 -21.21 0.14 -6.26
N ALA A 706 -20.20 0.36 -5.42
CA ALA A 706 -18.83 0.04 -5.74
C ALA A 706 -18.55 -1.47 -5.78
N ILE A 707 -19.04 -2.24 -4.79
CA ILE A 707 -18.75 -3.67 -4.69
C ILE A 707 -19.41 -4.47 -5.80
N VAL A 708 -20.65 -4.13 -6.18
CA VAL A 708 -21.37 -4.82 -7.26
C VAL A 708 -20.72 -4.56 -8.63
N LEU A 709 -20.15 -3.37 -8.83
CA LEU A 709 -19.39 -3.03 -10.04
C LEU A 709 -18.03 -3.73 -10.05
N PHE A 710 -17.29 -3.70 -8.95
CA PHE A 710 -15.97 -4.32 -8.84
C PHE A 710 -16.01 -5.84 -9.06
N MET A 711 -17.00 -6.50 -8.43
CA MET A 711 -17.16 -7.94 -8.51
C MET A 711 -17.94 -8.39 -9.74
N ASP A 712 -18.33 -7.49 -10.65
CA ASP A 712 -19.09 -7.82 -11.87
C ASP A 712 -20.46 -8.50 -11.62
N LEU A 713 -21.16 -8.08 -10.56
CA LEU A 713 -22.52 -8.54 -10.23
C LEU A 713 -23.61 -7.79 -11.02
N VAL A 714 -23.30 -6.60 -11.51
CA VAL A 714 -24.24 -5.79 -12.30
C VAL A 714 -24.38 -6.36 -13.70
N ASP A 715 -25.60 -6.41 -14.20
CA ASP A 715 -25.85 -6.75 -15.61
C ASP A 715 -25.33 -5.62 -16.51
N GLU A 716 -24.70 -5.97 -17.65
CA GLU A 716 -24.00 -5.01 -18.53
C GLU A 716 -24.82 -3.76 -18.86
N ALA A 717 -26.13 -3.91 -19.10
CA ALA A 717 -27.02 -2.81 -19.45
C ALA A 717 -27.16 -1.75 -18.33
N HIS A 718 -26.95 -2.13 -17.06
CA HIS A 718 -27.14 -1.27 -15.90
C HIS A 718 -25.82 -0.70 -15.34
N LYS A 719 -24.65 -1.23 -15.76
CA LYS A 719 -23.33 -0.76 -15.27
C LYS A 719 -23.14 0.77 -15.36
N PRO A 720 -23.46 1.46 -16.48
CA PRO A 720 -23.32 2.91 -16.55
C PRO A 720 -24.23 3.67 -15.57
N ILE A 721 -25.43 3.14 -15.30
CA ILE A 721 -26.39 3.77 -14.38
C ILE A 721 -25.92 3.62 -12.94
N VAL A 722 -25.49 2.42 -12.55
CA VAL A 722 -24.97 2.14 -11.20
C VAL A 722 -23.69 2.95 -10.93
N LEU A 723 -22.78 3.05 -11.91
CA LEU A 723 -21.61 3.93 -11.82
C LEU A 723 -22.03 5.40 -11.66
N GLY A 724 -23.03 5.84 -12.43
CA GLY A 724 -23.59 7.19 -12.31
C GLY A 724 -24.21 7.47 -10.94
N ASN A 725 -24.83 6.47 -10.30
CA ASN A 725 -25.35 6.59 -8.94
C ASN A 725 -24.23 6.80 -7.92
N LEU A 726 -23.14 6.01 -7.99
CA LEU A 726 -21.96 6.18 -7.14
C LEU A 726 -21.36 7.60 -7.28
N VAL A 727 -21.16 8.04 -8.52
CA VAL A 727 -20.60 9.39 -8.81
C VAL A 727 -21.51 10.48 -8.24
N ARG A 728 -22.82 10.36 -8.44
CA ARG A 728 -23.79 11.35 -7.97
C ARG A 728 -23.87 11.39 -6.44
N ASP A 729 -23.82 10.24 -5.76
CA ASP A 729 -23.78 10.20 -4.29
C ASP A 729 -22.54 10.94 -3.75
N ILE A 730 -21.35 10.61 -4.27
CA ILE A 730 -20.10 11.26 -3.89
C ILE A 730 -20.20 12.78 -4.10
N GLN A 731 -20.68 13.23 -5.27
CA GLN A 731 -20.81 14.66 -5.57
C GLN A 731 -21.85 15.36 -4.69
N ASN A 732 -23.01 14.76 -4.47
CA ASN A 732 -24.08 15.33 -3.64
C ASN A 732 -23.68 15.46 -2.17
N ARG A 733 -22.76 14.60 -1.70
CA ARG A 733 -22.16 14.69 -0.36
C ARG A 733 -20.96 15.62 -0.30
N ASN A 734 -20.80 16.48 -1.31
CA ASN A 734 -19.64 17.36 -1.44
C ASN A 734 -18.32 16.58 -1.33
N TYR A 735 -18.22 15.43 -2.00
CA TYR A 735 -17.05 14.53 -2.02
C TYR A 735 -16.69 13.88 -0.68
N ALA A 736 -17.58 13.85 0.31
CA ALA A 736 -17.34 13.08 1.53
C ALA A 736 -17.42 11.57 1.26
N LEU A 737 -16.51 10.80 1.87
CA LEU A 737 -16.57 9.34 1.88
C LEU A 737 -17.61 8.86 2.90
N THR A 738 -18.20 7.70 2.65
CA THR A 738 -19.09 7.03 3.63
C THR A 738 -18.73 5.58 3.88
N ALA A 739 -17.96 4.95 3.01
CA ALA A 739 -17.65 3.53 3.11
C ALA A 739 -16.70 3.21 4.29
N GLY A 740 -16.92 2.04 4.88
CA GLY A 740 -16.11 1.47 5.96
C GLY A 740 -14.93 0.63 5.43
N ASP A 741 -14.46 -0.28 6.27
CA ASP A 741 -13.33 -1.18 6.02
C ASP A 741 -13.54 -2.08 4.80
N ILE A 742 -14.71 -2.72 4.68
CA ILE A 742 -14.99 -3.60 3.54
C ILE A 742 -15.13 -2.78 2.24
N GLY A 743 -15.91 -1.70 2.30
CA GLY A 743 -16.38 -1.00 1.13
C GLY A 743 -15.38 -0.05 0.50
N TYR A 744 -14.55 0.63 1.31
CA TYR A 744 -13.77 1.77 0.81
C TYR A 744 -12.71 1.36 -0.21
N ARG A 745 -12.08 0.18 -0.03
CA ARG A 745 -11.20 -0.39 -1.07
C ARG A 745 -11.93 -0.49 -2.41
N TYR A 746 -13.14 -1.04 -2.43
CA TYR A 746 -13.90 -1.23 -3.67
C TYR A 746 -14.34 0.10 -4.28
N VAL A 747 -14.67 1.12 -3.47
CA VAL A 747 -14.92 2.48 -3.96
C VAL A 747 -13.71 2.99 -4.75
N LEU A 748 -12.52 2.92 -4.15
CA LEU A 748 -11.29 3.36 -4.82
C LEU A 748 -11.01 2.58 -6.11
N ARG A 749 -11.14 1.25 -6.05
CA ARG A 749 -10.86 0.38 -7.21
C ARG A 749 -11.86 0.55 -8.34
N THR A 750 -13.14 0.70 -8.03
CA THR A 750 -14.19 0.96 -9.04
C THR A 750 -13.99 2.32 -9.68
N LEU A 751 -13.70 3.37 -8.90
CA LEU A 751 -13.40 4.69 -9.46
C LEU A 751 -12.14 4.68 -10.33
N GLU A 752 -11.06 4.02 -9.88
CA GLU A 752 -9.82 3.91 -10.65
C GLU A 752 -10.02 3.12 -11.96
N ALA A 753 -10.73 2.00 -11.92
CA ALA A 753 -10.99 1.15 -13.08
C ALA A 753 -11.89 1.84 -14.13
N ASN A 754 -12.70 2.81 -13.71
CA ASN A 754 -13.56 3.61 -14.58
C ASN A 754 -12.99 5.00 -14.88
N GLU A 755 -11.68 5.21 -14.65
CA GLU A 755 -10.97 6.46 -14.95
C GLU A 755 -11.48 7.70 -14.22
N LEU A 756 -12.07 7.51 -13.04
CA LEU A 756 -12.61 8.56 -12.18
C LEU A 756 -11.64 8.94 -11.03
N SER A 757 -10.33 8.83 -11.27
CA SER A 757 -9.29 9.16 -10.28
C SER A 757 -9.37 10.61 -9.78
N GLU A 758 -9.97 11.52 -10.55
CA GLU A 758 -10.23 12.91 -10.10
C GLU A 758 -11.22 12.95 -8.92
N LEU A 759 -12.18 12.02 -8.84
CA LEU A 759 -13.06 11.91 -7.67
C LEU A 759 -12.28 11.37 -6.47
N ILE A 760 -11.40 10.38 -6.66
CA ILE A 760 -10.53 9.88 -5.59
C ILE A 760 -9.67 11.02 -5.02
N TYR A 761 -9.09 11.86 -5.91
CA TYR A 761 -8.35 13.06 -5.49
C TYR A 761 -9.23 14.00 -4.66
N LYS A 762 -10.43 14.37 -5.13
CA LYS A 762 -11.32 15.31 -4.44
C LYS A 762 -11.82 14.78 -3.09
N MET A 763 -12.06 13.48 -2.98
CA MET A 763 -12.48 12.85 -1.73
C MET A 763 -11.38 12.92 -0.67
N ASN A 764 -10.11 12.80 -1.08
CA ASN A 764 -8.99 12.58 -0.15
C ASN A 764 -8.06 13.79 0.04
N CYS A 765 -8.06 14.75 -0.89
CA CYS A 765 -7.19 15.92 -0.84
C CYS A 765 -7.82 17.08 -0.04
N ARG A 766 -8.21 16.84 1.21
CA ARG A 766 -8.90 17.82 2.07
C ARG A 766 -8.77 17.50 3.56
N TYR A 767 -9.11 18.47 4.41
CA TYR A 767 -8.93 18.40 5.88
C TYR A 767 -10.22 18.59 6.69
N ASP A 768 -11.33 18.95 6.05
CA ASP A 768 -12.54 19.49 6.68
C ASP A 768 -13.67 18.46 6.91
N VAL A 769 -13.50 17.22 6.46
CA VAL A 769 -14.45 16.12 6.65
C VAL A 769 -13.71 14.83 7.04
N PRO A 770 -14.34 13.91 7.81
CA PRO A 770 -13.75 12.63 8.19
C PRO A 770 -13.08 11.90 7.02
N GLY A 771 -11.85 11.44 7.23
CA GLY A 771 -10.94 10.97 6.18
C GLY A 771 -9.48 11.15 6.57
N TYR A 772 -8.54 10.84 5.69
CA TYR A 772 -7.11 10.85 6.04
C TYR A 772 -6.59 12.24 6.43
N GLY A 773 -6.96 13.29 5.68
CA GLY A 773 -6.55 14.65 6.03
C GLY A 773 -7.18 15.13 7.33
N TRP A 774 -8.42 14.72 7.63
CA TRP A 774 -9.05 15.00 8.92
C TRP A 774 -8.28 14.38 10.09
N GLN A 775 -7.86 13.12 9.98
CA GLN A 775 -7.04 12.47 11.00
C GLN A 775 -5.73 13.25 11.23
N LEU A 776 -5.06 13.68 10.15
CA LEU A 776 -3.87 14.53 10.24
C LEU A 776 -4.15 15.90 10.90
N ALA A 777 -5.32 16.48 10.67
CA ALA A 777 -5.74 17.73 11.33
C ALA A 777 -6.06 17.55 12.82
N HIS A 778 -6.24 16.31 13.28
CA HIS A 778 -6.44 15.92 14.68
C HIS A 778 -5.19 15.25 15.26
N ASP A 779 -4.00 15.64 14.78
CA ASP A 779 -2.68 15.22 15.27
C ASP A 779 -2.40 13.70 15.22
N ALA A 780 -3.14 12.95 14.40
CA ALA A 780 -2.86 11.55 14.16
C ALA A 780 -1.51 11.38 13.44
N THR A 781 -0.67 10.47 13.95
CA THR A 781 0.65 10.15 13.40
C THR A 781 0.76 8.70 12.91
N ALA A 782 -0.24 7.89 13.23
CA ALA A 782 -0.55 6.60 12.62
C ALA A 782 -2.06 6.58 12.28
N LEU A 783 -2.46 5.82 11.26
CA LEU A 783 -3.85 5.71 10.84
C LEU A 783 -4.76 5.24 11.99
N THR A 784 -5.94 5.85 12.13
CA THR A 784 -6.90 5.53 13.20
C THR A 784 -7.96 4.54 12.74
N GLU A 785 -8.59 3.83 13.70
CA GLU A 785 -9.67 2.86 13.44
C GLU A 785 -10.94 3.53 12.89
N SER A 786 -11.23 4.77 13.30
CA SER A 786 -12.36 5.54 12.75
C SER A 786 -11.91 6.67 11.83
N TRP A 787 -12.71 6.96 10.81
CA TRP A 787 -12.50 8.13 9.95
C TRP A 787 -12.53 9.46 10.71
N GLN A 788 -13.29 9.51 11.80
CA GLN A 788 -13.48 10.68 12.67
C GLN A 788 -12.34 10.90 13.68
N ALA A 789 -11.37 9.97 13.80
CA ALA A 789 -10.30 9.99 14.80
C ALA A 789 -10.84 10.02 16.25
N PHE A 790 -11.72 9.08 16.60
CA PHE A 790 -12.27 9.00 17.95
C PHE A 790 -11.23 8.56 18.98
N GLY A 791 -11.22 9.20 20.15
CA GLY A 791 -10.27 8.88 21.23
C GLY A 791 -10.63 7.67 22.10
N PHE A 792 -11.78 7.02 21.84
CA PHE A 792 -12.23 5.82 22.57
C PHE A 792 -12.05 4.51 21.77
N VAL A 793 -11.47 4.60 20.57
CA VAL A 793 -11.10 3.48 19.70
C VAL A 793 -9.60 3.55 19.39
N SER A 794 -9.06 2.57 18.66
CA SER A 794 -7.62 2.56 18.34
C SER A 794 -7.23 3.74 17.46
N ASN A 795 -6.09 4.37 17.77
CA ASN A 795 -5.46 5.42 16.96
C ASN A 795 -4.17 4.90 16.27
N ASN A 796 -4.10 3.59 16.07
CA ASN A 796 -3.07 2.89 15.30
C ASN A 796 -3.66 1.58 14.71
N HIS A 797 -4.38 1.70 13.62
CA HIS A 797 -5.09 0.62 12.94
C HIS A 797 -4.98 0.83 11.43
N PHE A 798 -4.54 -0.18 10.68
CA PHE A 798 -4.24 -0.01 9.25
C PHE A 798 -5.38 -0.39 8.30
N MET A 799 -6.55 -0.83 8.82
CA MET A 799 -7.65 -1.37 8.01
C MET A 799 -8.15 -0.38 6.96
N LEU A 800 -8.29 0.90 7.33
CA LEU A 800 -8.74 1.97 6.44
C LEU A 800 -7.66 2.46 5.45
N GLY A 801 -6.49 1.84 5.38
CA GLY A 801 -5.32 2.32 4.63
C GLY A 801 -5.38 2.11 3.11
N HIS A 802 -6.56 1.80 2.56
CA HIS A 802 -6.73 1.35 1.16
C HIS A 802 -6.23 2.37 0.12
N LEU A 803 -6.20 3.67 0.43
CA LEU A 803 -5.72 4.70 -0.49
C LEU A 803 -4.26 4.49 -0.90
N MET A 804 -3.44 3.83 -0.08
CA MET A 804 -2.05 3.53 -0.42
C MET A 804 -1.96 2.74 -1.73
N GLU A 805 -2.88 1.81 -1.99
CA GLU A 805 -2.95 1.10 -3.27
C GLU A 805 -3.05 2.09 -4.45
N TRP A 806 -3.95 3.07 -4.37
CA TRP A 806 -4.13 4.10 -5.40
C TRP A 806 -2.97 5.10 -5.50
N LEU A 807 -2.22 5.34 -4.41
CA LEU A 807 -1.00 6.15 -4.50
C LEU A 807 0.02 5.49 -5.45
N TYR A 808 0.18 4.17 -5.37
CA TYR A 808 1.09 3.42 -6.25
C TYR A 808 0.49 3.17 -7.64
N SER A 809 -0.77 2.71 -7.70
CA SER A 809 -1.43 2.31 -8.95
C SER A 809 -1.99 3.47 -9.76
N GLY A 810 -2.49 4.51 -9.09
CA GLY A 810 -3.13 5.67 -9.68
C GLY A 810 -2.10 6.77 -9.94
N ILE A 811 -1.73 7.53 -8.90
CA ILE A 811 -0.77 8.64 -9.02
C ILE A 811 0.58 8.13 -9.52
N GLY A 812 1.11 7.06 -8.92
CA GLY A 812 2.36 6.43 -9.32
C GLY A 812 2.29 5.69 -10.65
N GLY A 813 1.09 5.26 -11.04
CA GLY A 813 0.82 4.62 -12.32
C GLY A 813 1.34 3.18 -12.47
N ILE A 814 1.90 2.55 -11.43
CA ILE A 814 2.44 1.19 -11.52
C ILE A 814 1.34 0.17 -11.21
N ARG A 815 1.01 -0.67 -12.18
CA ARG A 815 0.04 -1.77 -12.05
C ARG A 815 0.58 -3.03 -12.72
N GLN A 816 -0.09 -4.15 -12.46
CA GLN A 816 0.11 -5.38 -13.22
C GLN A 816 -1.03 -5.55 -14.24
N ALA A 817 -0.75 -6.12 -15.42
CA ALA A 817 -1.78 -6.51 -16.37
C ALA A 817 -2.62 -7.70 -15.85
N GLU A 818 -3.91 -7.78 -16.20
CA GLU A 818 -4.87 -8.74 -15.62
C GLU A 818 -4.41 -10.21 -15.62
N ASN A 819 -3.73 -10.66 -16.67
CA ASN A 819 -3.24 -12.04 -16.83
C ASN A 819 -1.74 -12.20 -16.55
N SER A 820 -1.11 -11.21 -15.93
CA SER A 820 0.30 -11.27 -15.55
C SER A 820 0.48 -11.91 -14.17
N LEU A 821 1.64 -12.52 -13.97
CA LEU A 821 2.10 -13.05 -12.69
C LEU A 821 3.40 -12.34 -12.31
N GLY A 822 3.54 -11.95 -11.04
CA GLY A 822 4.80 -11.42 -10.53
C GLY A 822 5.27 -10.11 -11.16
N TYR A 823 4.37 -9.35 -11.79
CA TYR A 823 4.63 -8.18 -12.65
C TYR A 823 5.44 -8.50 -13.91
N LYS A 824 5.31 -9.72 -14.47
CA LYS A 824 5.94 -10.05 -15.76
C LYS A 824 5.48 -9.12 -16.90
N THR A 825 4.22 -8.68 -16.87
CA THR A 825 3.70 -7.60 -17.71
C THR A 825 3.21 -6.46 -16.83
N VAL A 826 3.98 -5.38 -16.83
CA VAL A 826 3.72 -4.15 -16.09
C VAL A 826 2.76 -3.25 -16.88
N VAL A 827 1.90 -2.51 -16.20
CA VAL A 827 1.12 -1.42 -16.78
C VAL A 827 1.61 -0.12 -16.13
N ILE A 828 2.00 0.85 -16.95
CA ILE A 828 2.42 2.19 -16.53
C ILE A 828 1.42 3.20 -17.07
N THR A 829 0.46 3.60 -16.24
CA THR A 829 -0.58 4.59 -16.59
C THR A 829 -0.77 5.59 -15.44
N PRO A 830 0.13 6.58 -15.30
CA PRO A 830 -0.04 7.64 -14.30
C PRO A 830 -1.35 8.40 -14.46
N GLN A 831 -2.08 8.57 -13.36
CA GLN A 831 -3.35 9.30 -13.32
C GLN A 831 -3.09 10.77 -12.95
N LEU A 832 -3.17 11.66 -13.95
CA LEU A 832 -2.84 13.08 -13.82
C LEU A 832 -4.03 13.87 -13.26
N VAL A 833 -4.20 13.86 -11.94
CA VAL A 833 -5.37 14.44 -11.24
C VAL A 833 -5.03 15.68 -10.43
N GLY A 834 -6.02 16.55 -10.26
CA GLY A 834 -5.95 17.77 -9.47
C GLY A 834 -4.69 18.62 -9.71
N ASP A 835 -4.11 19.10 -8.61
CA ASP A 835 -2.91 19.95 -8.59
C ASP A 835 -1.58 19.16 -8.62
N ILE A 836 -1.61 17.83 -8.75
CA ILE A 836 -0.39 17.01 -8.71
C ILE A 836 0.37 17.20 -10.02
N THR A 837 1.58 17.76 -9.93
CA THR A 837 2.43 18.07 -11.09
C THR A 837 3.56 17.09 -11.32
N SER A 838 3.90 16.27 -10.34
CA SER A 838 4.90 15.20 -10.49
C SER A 838 4.70 14.09 -9.47
N ALA A 839 5.14 12.88 -9.80
CA ALA A 839 5.33 11.80 -8.84
C ALA A 839 6.51 10.89 -9.20
N VAL A 840 7.07 10.26 -8.18
CA VAL A 840 8.11 9.24 -8.26
C VAL A 840 7.65 8.02 -7.47
N THR A 841 7.59 6.89 -8.15
CA THR A 841 7.15 5.63 -7.56
C THR A 841 8.06 4.50 -7.99
N SER A 842 8.36 3.59 -7.06
CA SER A 842 9.12 2.39 -7.35
C SER A 842 8.50 1.17 -6.67
N TYR A 843 8.68 0.00 -7.27
CA TYR A 843 8.30 -1.28 -6.70
C TYR A 843 9.28 -2.37 -7.15
N GLU A 844 9.89 -3.07 -6.20
CA GLU A 844 10.80 -4.19 -6.41
C GLU A 844 10.00 -5.49 -6.58
N SER A 845 9.70 -5.83 -7.83
CA SER A 845 8.95 -7.05 -8.17
C SER A 845 9.80 -8.33 -8.07
N PRO A 846 9.18 -9.52 -8.17
CA PRO A 846 9.91 -10.78 -8.33
C PRO A 846 10.95 -10.79 -9.48
N TYR A 847 10.74 -10.01 -10.54
CA TYR A 847 11.68 -9.89 -11.66
C TYR A 847 12.73 -8.78 -11.49
N GLY A 848 12.49 -7.82 -10.60
CA GLY A 848 13.37 -6.68 -10.35
C GLY A 848 12.62 -5.35 -10.16
N MET A 849 13.40 -4.28 -9.99
CA MET A 849 12.89 -2.92 -9.83
C MET A 849 12.07 -2.44 -11.02
N ILE A 850 10.84 -2.02 -10.75
CA ILE A 850 9.97 -1.22 -11.61
C ILE A 850 10.01 0.21 -11.08
N ARG A 851 10.32 1.18 -11.94
CA ARG A 851 10.35 2.61 -11.55
C ARG A 851 9.52 3.43 -12.53
N CYS A 852 8.72 4.34 -11.99
CA CYS A 852 7.91 5.31 -12.73
C CYS A 852 8.14 6.70 -12.14
N GLU A 853 8.61 7.64 -12.95
CA GLU A 853 8.78 9.03 -12.56
C GLU A 853 8.19 9.92 -13.65
N TRP A 854 7.24 10.77 -13.30
CA TRP A 854 6.60 11.64 -14.26
C TRP A 854 6.54 13.09 -13.79
N LYS A 855 6.53 14.00 -14.76
CA LYS A 855 6.37 15.44 -14.54
C LYS A 855 5.47 16.03 -15.63
N LYS A 856 4.43 16.74 -15.21
CA LYS A 856 3.49 17.45 -16.09
C LYS A 856 3.83 18.94 -16.15
N GLY A 857 3.74 19.50 -17.34
CA GLY A 857 3.96 20.92 -17.63
C GLY A 857 3.12 21.32 -18.84
N ARG A 858 2.90 22.63 -19.02
CA ARG A 858 1.95 23.11 -20.05
C ARG A 858 2.30 22.66 -21.47
N GLU A 859 3.57 22.73 -21.84
CA GLU A 859 4.06 22.45 -23.19
C GLU A 859 4.74 21.08 -23.31
N LYS A 860 5.02 20.44 -22.16
CA LYS A 860 5.86 19.24 -22.10
C LYS A 860 5.42 18.32 -20.97
N TYR A 861 5.28 17.04 -21.27
CA TYR A 861 5.17 15.95 -20.30
C TYR A 861 6.39 15.04 -20.39
N GLU A 862 6.95 14.66 -19.24
CA GLU A 862 8.08 13.73 -19.16
C GLU A 862 7.69 12.50 -18.34
N LEU A 863 8.06 11.32 -18.82
CA LEU A 863 7.89 10.04 -18.14
C LEU A 863 9.18 9.20 -18.26
N LYS A 864 9.84 8.97 -17.13
CA LYS A 864 11.00 8.09 -16.99
C LYS A 864 10.56 6.76 -16.40
N VAL A 865 10.85 5.67 -17.12
CA VAL A 865 10.44 4.31 -16.72
C VAL A 865 11.62 3.36 -16.71
N SER A 866 11.68 2.49 -15.71
CA SER A 866 12.58 1.34 -15.66
C SER A 866 11.76 0.06 -15.55
N ILE A 867 11.94 -0.87 -16.50
CA ILE A 867 11.28 -2.18 -16.53
C ILE A 867 12.35 -3.27 -16.37
N PRO A 868 12.20 -4.22 -15.43
CA PRO A 868 13.21 -5.24 -15.18
C PRO A 868 13.37 -6.20 -16.37
N ALA A 869 14.55 -6.79 -16.50
CA ALA A 869 14.83 -7.81 -17.52
C ALA A 869 13.88 -9.01 -17.38
N ASN A 870 13.56 -9.66 -18.50
CA ASN A 870 12.57 -10.76 -18.57
C ASN A 870 11.11 -10.34 -18.33
N SER A 871 10.84 -9.03 -18.26
CA SER A 871 9.51 -8.44 -18.18
C SER A 871 9.25 -7.48 -19.35
N GLU A 872 7.99 -7.10 -19.53
CA GLU A 872 7.53 -6.12 -20.51
C GLU A 872 6.56 -5.13 -19.86
N ALA A 873 6.26 -4.02 -20.54
CA ALA A 873 5.34 -3.01 -20.05
C ALA A 873 4.39 -2.48 -21.12
N ILE A 874 3.19 -2.14 -20.69
CA ILE A 874 2.19 -1.39 -21.44
C ILE A 874 2.12 0.01 -20.84
N ILE A 875 2.45 1.04 -21.62
CA ILE A 875 2.60 2.42 -21.17
C ILE A 875 1.55 3.31 -21.83
N SER A 876 0.90 4.16 -21.06
CA SER A 876 -0.03 5.18 -21.59
C SER A 876 0.58 6.57 -21.45
N LEU A 877 0.47 7.40 -22.50
CA LEU A 877 1.06 8.74 -22.57
C LEU A 877 0.03 9.78 -23.03
N PRO A 878 -0.02 10.99 -22.43
CA PRO A 878 -0.95 12.07 -22.78
C PRO A 878 -0.57 12.78 -24.08
N ALA A 879 -0.53 12.05 -25.19
CA ALA A 879 -0.19 12.55 -26.51
C ALA A 879 -1.38 12.44 -27.47
N ALA A 880 -1.53 13.41 -28.38
CA ALA A 880 -2.54 13.36 -29.43
C ALA A 880 -2.19 12.32 -30.49
N THR A 881 -0.92 12.31 -30.90
CA THR A 881 -0.40 11.43 -31.95
C THR A 881 0.87 10.71 -31.50
N PHE A 882 1.28 9.71 -32.27
CA PHE A 882 2.50 8.95 -31.97
C PHE A 882 3.76 9.77 -32.30
N GLU A 883 3.62 10.71 -33.22
CA GLU A 883 4.61 11.65 -33.72
C GLU A 883 4.95 12.73 -32.69
N ASP A 884 4.05 13.01 -31.73
CA ASP A 884 4.28 13.98 -30.65
C ASP A 884 5.20 13.46 -29.54
N VAL A 885 5.65 12.21 -29.65
CA VAL A 885 6.39 11.52 -28.60
C VAL A 885 7.80 11.16 -29.04
N ALA A 886 8.75 11.42 -28.16
CA ALA A 886 10.16 11.05 -28.31
C ALA A 886 10.64 10.18 -27.15
N ASP A 887 11.58 9.26 -27.41
CA ASP A 887 12.32 8.50 -26.40
C ASP A 887 13.79 8.94 -26.40
N TYR A 888 14.27 9.50 -25.29
CA TYR A 888 15.58 10.17 -25.21
C TYR A 888 15.82 11.21 -26.31
N GLY A 889 14.76 11.91 -26.74
CA GLY A 889 14.81 12.92 -27.79
C GLY A 889 14.80 12.37 -29.22
N VAL A 890 14.67 11.05 -29.40
CA VAL A 890 14.47 10.42 -30.71
C VAL A 890 12.99 10.19 -30.95
N ASP A 891 12.45 10.70 -32.05
CA ASP A 891 11.04 10.53 -32.43
C ASP A 891 10.66 9.04 -32.48
N LEU A 892 9.53 8.69 -31.87
CA LEU A 892 9.12 7.28 -31.77
C LEU A 892 8.89 6.61 -33.13
N THR A 893 8.57 7.37 -34.18
CA THR A 893 8.46 6.87 -35.57
C THR A 893 9.75 6.24 -36.08
N SER A 894 10.89 6.60 -35.49
CA SER A 894 12.21 6.05 -35.82
C SER A 894 12.63 4.89 -34.90
N VAL A 895 11.82 4.53 -33.90
CA VAL A 895 12.14 3.50 -32.88
C VAL A 895 11.28 2.26 -33.11
N THR A 896 11.86 1.24 -33.77
CA THR A 896 11.13 0.00 -34.12
C THR A 896 10.86 -0.94 -32.94
N SER A 897 11.57 -0.77 -31.82
CA SER A 897 11.42 -1.61 -30.64
C SER A 897 10.21 -1.25 -29.76
N ILE A 898 9.51 -0.16 -30.06
CA ILE A 898 8.36 0.34 -29.31
C ILE A 898 7.12 0.19 -30.18
N ILE A 899 6.13 -0.56 -29.68
CA ILE A 899 4.96 -0.94 -30.47
C ILE A 899 3.78 -0.07 -30.07
N LYS A 900 3.18 0.65 -31.03
CA LYS A 900 1.89 1.35 -30.84
C LYS A 900 0.77 0.32 -30.72
N MET A 901 0.11 0.26 -29.57
CA MET A 901 -1.04 -0.62 -29.34
C MET A 901 -2.36 0.02 -29.75
N GLY A 902 -2.43 1.36 -29.75
CA GLY A 902 -3.64 2.10 -30.07
C GLY A 902 -3.72 3.42 -29.31
N THR A 903 -4.92 3.98 -29.24
CA THR A 903 -5.26 5.12 -28.38
C THR A 903 -6.12 4.62 -27.21
N CYS A 904 -5.95 5.24 -26.05
CA CYS A 904 -6.81 5.12 -24.89
C CYS A 904 -7.27 6.51 -24.46
N GLN A 905 -8.09 6.58 -23.41
CA GLN A 905 -8.61 7.87 -22.95
C GLN A 905 -7.49 8.76 -22.37
N GLU A 906 -6.38 8.18 -21.90
CA GLU A 906 -5.18 8.89 -21.45
C GLU A 906 -4.23 9.30 -22.59
N GLY A 907 -4.57 9.04 -23.87
CA GLY A 907 -3.78 9.40 -25.05
C GLY A 907 -3.33 8.16 -25.85
N ILE A 908 -2.03 7.98 -26.06
CA ILE A 908 -1.50 6.85 -26.83
C ILE A 908 -1.07 5.71 -25.91
N LYS A 909 -1.27 4.46 -26.34
CA LYS A 909 -0.87 3.25 -25.62
C LYS A 909 0.27 2.55 -26.37
N LEU A 910 1.35 2.25 -25.65
CA LEU A 910 2.59 1.69 -26.17
C LEU A 910 2.91 0.37 -25.48
N LYS A 911 3.55 -0.56 -26.19
CA LYS A 911 4.18 -1.75 -25.61
C LYS A 911 5.70 -1.65 -25.76
N VAL A 912 6.40 -1.90 -24.66
CA VAL A 912 7.86 -1.93 -24.59
C VAL A 912 8.34 -3.16 -23.84
N GLY A 913 9.54 -3.67 -24.15
CA GLY A 913 10.17 -4.70 -23.32
C GLY A 913 10.97 -4.09 -22.17
N SER A 914 11.79 -4.90 -21.52
CA SER A 914 12.67 -4.47 -20.43
C SER A 914 13.63 -3.33 -20.79
N GLY A 915 14.08 -2.59 -19.79
CA GLY A 915 15.07 -1.53 -19.91
C GLY A 915 14.61 -0.17 -19.40
N ASN A 916 15.41 0.86 -19.67
CA ASN A 916 15.16 2.23 -19.23
C ASN A 916 14.68 3.09 -20.40
N TYR A 917 13.61 3.87 -20.18
CA TYR A 917 12.97 4.74 -21.16
C TYR A 917 12.80 6.15 -20.62
N LEU A 918 12.88 7.15 -21.50
CA LEU A 918 12.58 8.55 -21.18
C LEU A 918 11.66 9.10 -22.26
N PHE A 919 10.35 8.99 -22.03
CA PHE A 919 9.35 9.54 -22.92
C PHE A 919 9.18 11.03 -22.67
N THR A 920 9.21 11.80 -23.74
CA THR A 920 8.82 13.21 -23.79
C THR A 920 7.64 13.35 -24.72
N VAL A 921 6.58 13.99 -24.26
CA VAL A 921 5.45 14.40 -25.10
C VAL A 921 5.48 15.91 -25.22
N ASN A 922 5.58 16.42 -26.45
CA ASN A 922 5.44 17.85 -26.74
C ASN A 922 3.95 18.16 -26.95
N ASN A 923 3.47 19.30 -26.45
CA ASN A 923 2.06 19.69 -26.48
C ASN A 923 1.12 18.60 -25.92
N PRO A 924 1.34 18.16 -24.66
CA PRO A 924 0.58 17.07 -24.08
C PRO A 924 -0.93 17.40 -24.01
N VAL A 925 -1.76 16.40 -24.29
CA VAL A 925 -3.22 16.51 -24.18
C VAL A 925 -3.62 16.06 -22.78
N TYR A 926 -3.85 17.03 -21.90
CA TYR A 926 -4.41 16.78 -20.58
C TYR A 926 -5.94 16.83 -20.63
N LYS A 927 -6.60 15.89 -19.94
CA LYS A 927 -8.04 15.96 -19.72
C LYS A 927 -8.35 17.23 -18.92
N SER A 928 -9.27 18.06 -19.41
CA SER A 928 -9.82 19.18 -18.62
C SER A 928 -11.17 18.79 -18.01
N THR A 929 -11.42 19.26 -16.79
CA THR A 929 -12.49 18.82 -15.87
C THR A 929 -13.88 19.38 -16.17
N THR A 930 -14.05 20.14 -17.24
CA THR A 930 -15.34 20.72 -17.68
C THR A 930 -15.95 19.84 -18.78
N SER A 931 -17.00 19.06 -18.43
CA SER A 931 -17.75 18.21 -19.35
C SER A 931 -19.10 18.85 -19.71
N LEU A 932 -19.12 19.71 -20.73
CA LEU A 932 -20.40 20.09 -21.35
C LEU A 932 -20.78 19.01 -22.37
N ASP A 933 -21.95 18.39 -22.23
CA ASP A 933 -22.49 17.49 -23.26
C ASP A 933 -23.09 18.33 -24.39
N VAL A 934 -22.40 18.39 -25.53
CA VAL A 934 -22.80 19.22 -26.67
C VAL A 934 -24.23 18.94 -27.15
N SER A 935 -24.74 17.71 -26.98
CA SER A 935 -26.11 17.35 -27.37
C SER A 935 -27.19 18.03 -26.52
N LYS A 936 -26.82 18.57 -25.35
CA LYS A 936 -27.75 19.23 -24.42
C LYS A 936 -27.70 20.75 -24.49
N VAL A 937 -26.77 21.32 -25.26
CA VAL A 937 -26.60 22.78 -25.36
C VAL A 937 -27.70 23.34 -26.25
N THR A 938 -28.66 24.06 -25.68
CA THR A 938 -29.83 24.59 -26.40
C THR A 938 -29.80 26.12 -26.51
N ASN A 939 -29.36 26.83 -25.47
CA ASN A 939 -29.39 28.29 -25.40
C ASN A 939 -28.00 28.83 -25.04
N VAL A 940 -27.29 29.38 -26.02
CA VAL A 940 -25.96 29.98 -25.84
C VAL A 940 -26.05 31.49 -25.94
N LEU A 941 -25.40 32.20 -25.02
CA LEU A 941 -25.25 33.65 -25.07
C LEU A 941 -23.78 34.00 -25.37
N CYS A 942 -23.54 34.80 -26.41
CA CYS A 942 -22.22 35.33 -26.75
C CYS A 942 -22.14 36.81 -26.37
N LEU A 943 -21.37 37.13 -25.33
CA LEU A 943 -21.11 38.49 -24.85
C LEU A 943 -19.83 39.04 -25.50
N GLY A 944 -19.91 40.20 -26.14
CA GLY A 944 -18.72 40.82 -26.70
C GLY A 944 -18.98 42.10 -27.46
N ASN A 945 -17.97 42.58 -28.19
CA ASN A 945 -18.12 43.65 -29.18
C ASN A 945 -17.25 43.33 -30.40
N SER A 946 -17.43 44.06 -31.51
CA SER A 946 -16.57 44.10 -32.72
C SER A 946 -16.55 42.82 -33.55
N ILE A 947 -16.55 41.64 -32.93
CA ILE A 947 -16.69 40.35 -33.60
C ILE A 947 -18.03 39.66 -33.30
N THR A 948 -18.78 40.14 -32.31
CA THR A 948 -20.19 39.80 -32.07
C THR A 948 -21.10 40.75 -32.87
N LYS A 949 -22.40 40.73 -32.59
CA LYS A 949 -23.35 41.74 -33.07
C LYS A 949 -22.92 43.14 -32.64
N HIS A 950 -23.01 44.12 -33.53
CA HIS A 950 -22.75 45.53 -33.25
C HIS A 950 -23.61 46.44 -34.13
N GLY A 951 -23.63 47.75 -33.90
CA GLY A 951 -24.38 48.67 -34.77
C GLY A 951 -23.58 49.14 -35.97
N VAL A 952 -24.28 49.51 -37.06
CA VAL A 952 -23.74 50.25 -38.21
C VAL A 952 -22.85 51.42 -37.77
N LYS A 953 -21.62 51.48 -38.30
CA LYS A 953 -20.65 52.55 -38.07
C LYS A 953 -20.26 53.23 -39.38
N ARG A 954 -21.01 54.29 -39.72
CA ARG A 954 -20.84 55.02 -41.00
C ARG A 954 -19.51 55.77 -41.09
N ASP A 955 -18.92 56.13 -39.97
CA ASP A 955 -17.64 56.83 -39.86
C ASP A 955 -16.45 56.00 -40.35
N ILE A 956 -16.55 54.67 -40.29
CA ILE A 956 -15.56 53.72 -40.81
C ILE A 956 -16.08 52.92 -42.02
N ASP A 957 -17.10 53.44 -42.70
CA ASP A 957 -17.80 52.80 -43.83
C ASP A 957 -18.25 51.35 -43.53
N TRP A 958 -18.64 51.06 -42.28
CA TRP A 958 -19.16 49.75 -41.89
C TRP A 958 -20.69 49.74 -41.85
N LEU A 959 -21.31 48.92 -42.71
CA LEU A 959 -22.76 48.92 -42.95
C LEU A 959 -23.46 47.62 -42.51
N SER A 960 -22.75 46.73 -41.82
CA SER A 960 -23.28 45.47 -41.27
C SER A 960 -23.49 45.60 -39.74
N ASP A 961 -24.37 44.77 -39.19
CA ASP A 961 -24.61 44.67 -37.75
C ASP A 961 -24.00 43.40 -37.11
N TRP A 962 -23.25 42.61 -37.86
CA TRP A 962 -22.59 41.38 -37.40
C TRP A 962 -21.08 41.46 -37.62
N GLY A 963 -20.33 40.62 -36.89
CA GLY A 963 -18.88 40.71 -36.67
C GLY A 963 -18.08 41.38 -37.78
N MET A 964 -17.30 42.40 -37.41
CA MET A 964 -16.49 43.18 -38.34
C MET A 964 -15.64 42.25 -39.22
N ALA A 965 -15.68 42.50 -40.52
CA ALA A 965 -15.17 41.75 -41.66
C ALA A 965 -15.87 40.43 -42.07
N ALA A 966 -16.95 39.98 -41.43
CA ALA A 966 -17.76 38.88 -41.99
C ALA A 966 -18.54 39.34 -43.23
N SER A 967 -18.44 38.59 -44.33
CA SER A 967 -19.05 38.97 -45.60
C SER A 967 -20.58 38.91 -45.53
N LYS A 968 -21.16 37.98 -44.77
CA LYS A 968 -22.59 37.85 -44.51
C LYS A 968 -22.86 37.43 -43.06
N GLU A 969 -24.09 37.60 -42.61
CA GLU A 969 -24.54 37.25 -41.26
C GLU A 969 -24.23 35.79 -40.91
N GLU A 970 -24.52 34.87 -41.84
CA GLU A 970 -24.25 33.45 -41.69
C GLU A 970 -22.77 33.10 -41.47
N TYR A 971 -21.83 34.00 -41.77
CA TYR A 971 -20.38 33.80 -41.62
C TYR A 971 -19.77 34.46 -40.39
N ASP A 972 -20.55 35.17 -39.57
CA ASP A 972 -20.03 35.58 -38.27
C ASP A 972 -19.85 34.38 -37.32
N TYR A 973 -19.02 34.55 -36.30
CA TYR A 973 -18.66 33.41 -35.46
C TYR A 973 -19.85 32.87 -34.63
N CYS A 974 -20.83 33.70 -34.28
CA CYS A 974 -22.01 33.27 -33.51
C CYS A 974 -22.91 32.38 -34.39
N HIS A 975 -23.12 32.76 -35.64
CA HIS A 975 -23.88 31.97 -36.61
C HIS A 975 -23.13 30.71 -37.03
N GLN A 976 -21.80 30.78 -37.20
CA GLN A 976 -20.97 29.59 -37.43
C GLN A 976 -21.01 28.64 -36.23
N LEU A 977 -20.92 29.16 -34.99
CA LEU A 977 -21.04 28.36 -33.77
C LEU A 977 -22.43 27.71 -33.66
N GLN A 978 -23.50 28.46 -33.96
CA GLN A 978 -24.86 27.92 -34.00
C GLN A 978 -24.98 26.80 -35.04
N SER A 979 -24.41 26.99 -36.23
CA SER A 979 -24.41 25.98 -37.28
C SER A 979 -23.65 24.72 -36.88
N MET A 980 -22.61 24.82 -36.06
CA MET A 980 -21.89 23.66 -35.51
C MET A 980 -22.72 22.95 -34.44
N LEU A 981 -23.29 23.69 -33.49
CA LEU A 981 -24.14 23.14 -32.43
C LEU A 981 -25.38 22.43 -32.98
N LYS A 982 -26.00 23.00 -34.03
CA LYS A 982 -27.16 22.40 -34.70
C LYS A 982 -26.88 21.04 -35.35
N GLN A 983 -25.63 20.67 -35.58
CA GLN A 983 -25.30 19.31 -36.04
C GLN A 983 -25.57 18.25 -34.96
N TYR A 984 -25.68 18.66 -33.70
CA TYR A 984 -25.86 17.80 -32.52
C TYR A 984 -27.23 18.01 -31.85
N ASN A 985 -27.75 19.23 -31.90
CA ASN A 985 -29.08 19.57 -31.39
C ASN A 985 -29.72 20.65 -32.28
N ASP A 986 -30.70 20.26 -33.09
CA ASP A 986 -31.38 21.17 -34.02
C ASP A 986 -32.05 22.37 -33.32
N LEU A 987 -32.32 22.27 -32.01
CA LEU A 987 -32.91 23.33 -31.19
C LEU A 987 -31.88 24.36 -30.69
N SER A 988 -30.57 24.14 -30.91
CA SER A 988 -29.52 25.05 -30.43
C SER A 988 -29.66 26.45 -31.04
N THR A 989 -29.64 27.46 -30.19
CA THR A 989 -29.63 28.87 -30.53
C THR A 989 -28.42 29.58 -29.93
N VAL A 990 -27.82 30.50 -30.68
CA VAL A 990 -26.73 31.37 -30.20
C VAL A 990 -27.21 32.81 -30.30
N THR A 991 -27.34 33.48 -29.17
CA THR A 991 -27.72 34.89 -29.08
C THR A 991 -26.48 35.75 -28.90
N PRO A 992 -26.11 36.62 -29.85
CA PRO A 992 -25.06 37.60 -29.63
C PRO A 992 -25.60 38.84 -28.90
N LEU A 993 -24.88 39.31 -27.87
CA LEU A 993 -25.16 40.54 -27.15
C LEU A 993 -23.94 41.49 -27.21
N ASN A 994 -24.17 42.70 -27.70
CA ASN A 994 -23.16 43.74 -27.73
C ASN A 994 -23.01 44.38 -26.34
N ILE A 995 -21.81 44.31 -25.76
CA ILE A 995 -21.50 44.97 -24.49
C ILE A 995 -20.33 45.96 -24.59
N ALA A 996 -20.15 46.59 -25.76
CA ALA A 996 -19.13 47.61 -26.00
C ALA A 996 -19.19 48.78 -25.00
N TYR A 997 -20.42 49.14 -24.59
CA TYR A 997 -20.62 50.18 -23.59
C TYR A 997 -19.92 49.85 -22.27
N TRP A 998 -19.98 48.59 -21.83
CA TRP A 998 -19.29 48.15 -20.61
C TRP A 998 -17.78 48.13 -20.79
N GLU A 999 -17.25 47.66 -21.92
CA GLU A 999 -15.81 47.70 -22.20
C GLU A 999 -15.24 49.13 -22.15
N GLN A 1000 -16.04 50.12 -22.53
CA GLN A 1000 -15.69 51.54 -22.47
C GLN A 1000 -15.94 52.16 -21.10
N ASN A 1001 -16.85 51.59 -20.30
CA ASN A 1001 -17.31 52.12 -19.01
C ASN A 1001 -17.37 51.03 -17.93
N LEU A 1002 -16.21 50.49 -17.55
CA LEU A 1002 -16.08 49.33 -16.65
C LEU A 1002 -16.71 49.49 -15.25
N ASN A 1003 -17.12 50.70 -14.85
CA ASN A 1003 -17.78 50.98 -13.57
C ASN A 1003 -19.32 50.95 -13.65
N CYS A 1004 -19.93 50.69 -14.80
CA CYS A 1004 -21.39 50.58 -14.87
C CYS A 1004 -21.88 49.27 -14.22
N ASN A 1005 -23.12 49.27 -13.74
CA ASN A 1005 -23.74 48.07 -13.16
C ASN A 1005 -23.94 47.01 -14.25
N ILE A 1006 -23.12 45.96 -14.23
CA ILE A 1006 -23.14 44.91 -15.25
C ILE A 1006 -24.41 44.03 -15.16
N ASP A 1007 -24.91 43.78 -13.94
CA ASP A 1007 -26.12 42.99 -13.70
C ASP A 1007 -27.34 43.63 -14.37
N SER A 1008 -27.46 44.96 -14.31
CA SER A 1008 -28.51 45.71 -15.01
C SER A 1008 -28.34 45.72 -16.54
N LEU A 1009 -27.14 45.45 -17.06
CA LEU A 1009 -26.85 45.49 -18.49
C LEU A 1009 -27.11 44.14 -19.17
N ILE A 1010 -26.80 43.03 -18.49
CA ILE A 1010 -26.85 41.68 -19.10
C ILE A 1010 -27.80 40.72 -18.38
N GLY A 1011 -28.27 41.03 -17.17
CA GLY A 1011 -28.93 40.08 -16.28
C GLY A 1011 -30.20 39.46 -16.85
N GLU A 1012 -31.00 40.21 -17.62
CA GLU A 1012 -32.18 39.68 -18.31
C GLU A 1012 -31.79 38.72 -19.45
N GLU A 1013 -30.80 39.10 -20.26
CA GLU A 1013 -30.30 38.32 -21.41
C GLU A 1013 -29.55 37.05 -21.00
N CYS A 1014 -29.00 37.02 -19.78
CA CYS A 1014 -28.33 35.85 -19.21
C CYS A 1014 -29.30 34.77 -18.71
N GLN A 1015 -30.59 35.05 -18.55
CA GLN A 1015 -31.55 34.07 -18.04
C GLN A 1015 -31.73 32.88 -19.00
N ASN A 1016 -31.88 31.69 -18.43
CA ASN A 1016 -32.16 30.44 -19.14
C ASN A 1016 -31.09 30.08 -20.21
N LYS A 1017 -29.81 30.43 -19.96
CA LYS A 1017 -28.69 30.07 -20.84
C LYS A 1017 -27.96 28.84 -20.31
N ASP A 1018 -27.72 27.88 -21.18
CA ASP A 1018 -26.95 26.67 -20.87
C ASP A 1018 -25.44 26.96 -20.83
N LEU A 1019 -25.03 27.96 -21.63
CA LEU A 1019 -23.64 28.37 -21.82
C LEU A 1019 -23.56 29.88 -22.09
N ILE A 1020 -22.61 30.55 -21.44
CA ILE A 1020 -22.24 31.94 -21.73
C ILE A 1020 -20.81 31.97 -22.26
N VAL A 1021 -20.62 32.53 -23.44
CA VAL A 1021 -19.30 32.77 -24.06
C VAL A 1021 -18.96 34.25 -23.93
N ILE A 1022 -17.90 34.55 -23.20
CA ILE A 1022 -17.41 35.90 -22.95
C ILE A 1022 -16.21 36.17 -23.86
N ARG A 1023 -16.35 37.18 -24.72
CA ARG A 1023 -15.30 37.61 -25.63
C ARG A 1023 -15.12 39.13 -25.60
N LEU A 1024 -14.08 39.58 -24.90
CA LEU A 1024 -13.89 40.98 -24.53
C LEU A 1024 -12.43 41.41 -24.61
N GLY A 1025 -12.22 42.71 -24.41
CA GLY A 1025 -10.90 43.32 -24.26
C GLY A 1025 -10.59 44.31 -25.37
N GLU A 1026 -11.36 44.36 -26.45
CA GLU A 1026 -10.97 45.09 -27.65
C GLU A 1026 -11.12 46.62 -27.46
N ASN A 1027 -12.15 47.08 -26.74
CA ASN A 1027 -12.33 48.51 -26.42
C ASN A 1027 -11.82 48.94 -25.05
N VAL A 1028 -11.23 48.03 -24.29
CA VAL A 1028 -10.79 48.32 -22.93
C VAL A 1028 -9.57 49.25 -22.95
N ARG A 1029 -9.76 50.48 -22.45
CA ARG A 1029 -8.68 51.48 -22.31
C ARG A 1029 -8.00 51.45 -20.93
N ASN A 1030 -8.76 51.21 -19.86
CA ASN A 1030 -8.24 51.12 -18.50
C ASN A 1030 -7.98 49.65 -18.12
N LYS A 1031 -6.76 49.18 -18.43
CA LYS A 1031 -6.34 47.78 -18.24
C LYS A 1031 -6.28 47.37 -16.77
N GLU A 1032 -5.89 48.27 -15.88
CA GLU A 1032 -5.78 47.96 -14.45
C GLU A 1032 -7.15 47.78 -13.79
N LEU A 1033 -8.11 48.65 -14.13
CA LEU A 1033 -9.49 48.47 -13.68
C LEU A 1033 -10.12 47.20 -14.28
N PHE A 1034 -9.79 46.88 -15.54
CA PHE A 1034 -10.28 45.68 -16.21
C PHE A 1034 -9.92 44.38 -15.50
N LYS A 1035 -8.70 44.25 -14.95
CA LYS A 1035 -8.26 43.08 -14.15
C LYS A 1035 -9.25 42.71 -13.05
N THR A 1036 -9.88 43.69 -12.43
CA THR A 1036 -10.88 43.47 -11.37
C THR A 1036 -12.29 43.32 -11.94
N LYS A 1037 -12.65 44.15 -12.94
CA LYS A 1037 -14.02 44.20 -13.45
C LYS A 1037 -14.42 43.03 -14.33
N ILE A 1038 -13.46 42.38 -15.00
CA ILE A 1038 -13.74 41.14 -15.72
C ILE A 1038 -14.21 40.03 -14.78
N LEU A 1039 -13.67 39.97 -13.55
CA LEU A 1039 -14.12 38.99 -12.55
C LEU A 1039 -15.55 39.29 -12.10
N ASP A 1040 -15.89 40.56 -11.84
CA ASP A 1040 -17.26 40.98 -11.50
C ASP A 1040 -18.27 40.55 -12.59
N LEU A 1041 -17.91 40.72 -13.87
CA LEU A 1041 -18.74 40.29 -15.00
C LEU A 1041 -18.94 38.77 -15.01
N VAL A 1042 -17.87 38.01 -14.81
CA VAL A 1042 -17.93 36.54 -14.82
C VAL A 1042 -18.78 36.04 -13.67
N GLU A 1043 -18.62 36.61 -12.47
CA GLU A 1043 -19.43 36.26 -11.30
C GLU A 1043 -20.91 36.59 -11.51
N VAL A 1044 -21.24 37.69 -12.19
CA VAL A 1044 -22.64 37.96 -12.59
C VAL A 1044 -23.14 36.91 -13.57
N CYS A 1045 -22.36 36.51 -14.58
CA CYS A 1045 -22.74 35.45 -15.51
C CYS A 1045 -22.98 34.11 -14.78
N LYS A 1046 -22.18 33.78 -13.75
CA LYS A 1046 -22.31 32.55 -12.95
C LYS A 1046 -23.61 32.47 -12.15
N LYS A 1047 -24.26 33.59 -11.87
CA LYS A 1047 -25.60 33.59 -11.27
C LYS A 1047 -26.65 32.96 -12.19
N TYR A 1048 -26.41 32.98 -13.50
CA TYR A 1048 -27.42 32.62 -14.50
C TYR A 1048 -27.07 31.38 -15.33
N ALA A 1049 -25.79 31.05 -15.49
CA ALA A 1049 -25.34 29.84 -16.20
C ALA A 1049 -24.20 29.15 -15.47
N SER A 1050 -24.26 27.81 -15.41
CA SER A 1050 -23.22 26.98 -14.79
C SER A 1050 -21.97 26.82 -15.66
N ASN A 1051 -22.09 27.10 -16.97
CA ASN A 1051 -21.01 26.90 -17.93
C ASN A 1051 -20.64 28.24 -18.56
N ILE A 1052 -19.37 28.61 -18.40
CA ILE A 1052 -18.83 29.86 -18.91
C ILE A 1052 -17.54 29.55 -19.66
N ILE A 1053 -17.46 30.07 -20.89
CA ILE A 1053 -16.23 30.09 -21.68
C ILE A 1053 -15.76 31.55 -21.76
N ILE A 1054 -14.52 31.80 -21.40
CA ILE A 1054 -13.84 33.08 -21.60
C ILE A 1054 -12.83 32.90 -22.72
N THR A 1055 -12.93 33.71 -23.77
CA THR A 1055 -11.99 33.66 -24.87
C THR A 1055 -10.90 34.72 -24.71
N GLY A 1056 -9.69 34.42 -25.19
CA GLY A 1056 -8.59 35.37 -25.30
C GLY A 1056 -8.83 36.43 -26.37
N CYS A 1057 -7.98 37.45 -26.40
CA CYS A 1057 -8.07 38.51 -27.39
C CYS A 1057 -7.64 37.99 -28.78
N PHE A 1058 -8.37 38.40 -29.83
CA PHE A 1058 -7.93 38.11 -31.20
C PHE A 1058 -6.75 39.00 -31.61
N TRP A 1059 -6.78 40.28 -31.25
CA TRP A 1059 -5.59 41.13 -31.29
C TRP A 1059 -4.83 40.99 -29.98
N PRO A 1060 -3.59 40.47 -30.00
CA PRO A 1060 -2.85 40.18 -28.78
C PRO A 1060 -2.62 41.44 -27.91
N ASP A 1061 -3.00 41.38 -26.63
CA ASP A 1061 -2.71 42.39 -25.61
C ASP A 1061 -2.42 41.68 -24.28
N ALA A 1062 -1.14 41.63 -23.89
CA ALA A 1062 -0.68 40.81 -22.77
C ALA A 1062 -1.39 41.13 -21.44
N ASP A 1063 -1.66 42.40 -21.15
CA ASP A 1063 -2.30 42.82 -19.90
C ASP A 1063 -3.77 42.37 -19.82
N LYS A 1064 -4.46 42.37 -20.97
CA LYS A 1064 -5.87 41.96 -21.05
C LYS A 1064 -5.99 40.44 -21.07
N GLU A 1065 -5.08 39.78 -21.77
CA GLU A 1065 -4.97 38.32 -21.79
C GLU A 1065 -4.72 37.79 -20.37
N GLU A 1066 -3.81 38.40 -19.62
CA GLU A 1066 -3.55 38.06 -18.21
C GLU A 1066 -4.80 38.23 -17.34
N ALA A 1067 -5.54 39.34 -17.51
CA ALA A 1067 -6.80 39.58 -16.80
C ALA A 1067 -7.87 38.51 -17.09
N LEU A 1068 -8.03 38.13 -18.37
CA LEU A 1068 -8.99 37.12 -18.80
C LEU A 1068 -8.62 35.72 -18.29
N ILE A 1069 -7.35 35.34 -18.35
CA ILE A 1069 -6.84 34.08 -17.80
C ILE A 1069 -7.02 34.02 -16.28
N SER A 1070 -6.70 35.12 -15.60
CA SER A 1070 -6.85 35.23 -14.14
C SER A 1070 -8.32 35.09 -13.72
N ALA A 1071 -9.23 35.74 -14.45
CA ALA A 1071 -10.66 35.63 -14.20
C ALA A 1071 -11.17 34.21 -14.41
N ALA A 1072 -10.80 33.58 -15.54
CA ALA A 1072 -11.18 32.20 -15.85
C ALA A 1072 -10.72 31.22 -14.76
N SER A 1073 -9.45 31.33 -14.34
CA SER A 1073 -8.88 30.49 -13.31
C SER A 1073 -9.57 30.67 -11.95
N ARG A 1074 -9.84 31.91 -11.54
CA ARG A 1074 -10.48 32.21 -10.24
C ARG A 1074 -11.94 31.81 -10.19
N SER A 1075 -12.66 31.93 -11.31
CA SER A 1075 -14.08 31.63 -11.39
C SER A 1075 -14.37 30.17 -11.77
N GLY A 1076 -13.35 29.38 -12.14
CA GLY A 1076 -13.53 28.03 -12.68
C GLY A 1076 -14.17 28.01 -14.07
N ALA A 1077 -14.07 29.11 -14.83
CA ALA A 1077 -14.55 29.17 -16.21
C ALA A 1077 -13.49 28.60 -17.17
N GLU A 1078 -13.94 28.08 -18.31
CA GLU A 1078 -13.05 27.53 -19.35
C GLU A 1078 -12.38 28.67 -20.13
N TYR A 1079 -11.06 28.61 -20.32
CA TYR A 1079 -10.32 29.62 -21.07
C TYR A 1079 -9.94 29.13 -22.47
N VAL A 1080 -10.29 29.89 -23.51
CA VAL A 1080 -10.00 29.54 -24.92
C VAL A 1080 -9.07 30.58 -25.56
N PRO A 1081 -7.79 30.26 -25.82
CA PRO A 1081 -6.85 31.19 -26.42
C PRO A 1081 -7.14 31.40 -27.92
N LEU A 1082 -7.15 32.67 -28.36
CA LEU A 1082 -7.46 33.04 -29.75
C LEU A 1082 -6.36 33.84 -30.45
N ALA A 1083 -5.38 34.37 -29.73
CA ALA A 1083 -4.33 35.24 -30.26
C ALA A 1083 -3.61 34.67 -31.50
N TRP A 1084 -3.31 33.37 -31.49
CA TRP A 1084 -2.61 32.68 -32.59
C TRP A 1084 -3.40 32.69 -33.92
N ILE A 1085 -4.72 32.89 -33.89
CA ILE A 1085 -5.54 32.96 -35.11
C ILE A 1085 -5.14 34.19 -35.93
N SER A 1086 -4.76 35.29 -35.27
CA SER A 1086 -4.29 36.52 -35.94
C SER A 1086 -3.02 36.32 -36.78
N GLU A 1087 -2.25 35.27 -36.51
CA GLU A 1087 -1.01 34.96 -37.22
C GLU A 1087 -1.23 34.04 -38.45
N GLN A 1088 -2.46 33.58 -38.67
CA GLN A 1088 -2.78 32.62 -39.71
C GLN A 1088 -2.97 33.28 -41.07
N GLN A 1089 -2.46 32.65 -42.14
CA GLN A 1089 -2.56 33.21 -43.48
C GLN A 1089 -4.02 33.26 -43.97
N GLY A 1090 -4.43 34.42 -44.49
CA GLY A 1090 -5.74 34.62 -45.14
C GLY A 1090 -6.94 34.74 -44.20
N VAL A 1091 -6.71 35.10 -42.93
CA VAL A 1091 -7.78 35.34 -41.95
C VAL A 1091 -8.27 36.80 -41.92
N TYR A 1092 -7.72 37.66 -42.76
CA TYR A 1092 -8.07 39.07 -42.88
C TYR A 1092 -8.69 39.34 -44.27
N PRO A 1093 -9.63 40.28 -44.42
CA PRO A 1093 -10.12 40.65 -45.74
C PRO A 1093 -9.09 41.53 -46.44
N GLU A 1094 -9.16 41.61 -47.76
CA GLU A 1094 -8.33 42.46 -48.59
C GLU A 1094 -9.11 43.70 -49.07
N ILE A 1095 -8.39 44.78 -49.40
CA ILE A 1095 -9.01 45.93 -50.05
C ILE A 1095 -9.60 45.45 -51.38
N GLY A 1096 -10.92 45.56 -51.48
CA GLY A 1096 -11.67 45.12 -52.65
C GLY A 1096 -12.58 43.93 -52.43
N ASP A 1097 -12.50 43.27 -51.27
CA ASP A 1097 -13.45 42.24 -50.86
C ASP A 1097 -14.87 42.81 -50.74
N ILE A 1098 -15.88 41.94 -50.91
CA ILE A 1098 -17.29 42.32 -50.85
C ILE A 1098 -17.89 41.82 -49.54
N LEU A 1099 -18.37 42.76 -48.73
CA LEU A 1099 -19.19 42.54 -47.55
C LEU A 1099 -20.65 42.90 -47.87
N TYR A 1100 -21.59 42.47 -47.05
CA TYR A 1100 -23.01 42.78 -47.24
C TYR A 1100 -23.57 43.57 -46.06
N SER A 1101 -24.36 44.61 -46.35
CA SER A 1101 -25.10 45.36 -45.32
C SER A 1101 -26.26 44.53 -44.74
N THR A 1102 -26.88 45.02 -43.67
CA THR A 1102 -28.14 44.47 -43.11
C THR A 1102 -29.29 44.39 -44.12
N SER A 1103 -29.26 45.21 -45.17
CA SER A 1103 -30.22 45.17 -46.30
C SER A 1103 -29.79 44.26 -47.47
N ASN A 1104 -28.77 43.41 -47.25
CA ASN A 1104 -28.13 42.54 -48.23
C ASN A 1104 -27.56 43.26 -49.47
N LYS A 1105 -27.26 44.56 -49.35
CA LYS A 1105 -26.54 45.33 -50.39
C LYS A 1105 -25.03 45.06 -50.31
N PRO A 1106 -24.36 44.77 -51.44
CA PRO A 1106 -22.91 44.58 -51.46
C PRO A 1106 -22.18 45.90 -51.20
N TYR A 1107 -21.13 45.82 -50.39
CA TYR A 1107 -20.23 46.89 -50.01
C TYR A 1107 -18.79 46.41 -50.27
N LYS A 1108 -18.02 47.20 -51.02
CA LYS A 1108 -16.62 46.87 -51.32
C LYS A 1108 -15.71 47.48 -50.26
N VAL A 1109 -14.84 46.69 -49.64
CA VAL A 1109 -13.89 47.13 -48.62
C VAL A 1109 -12.92 48.16 -49.21
N LYS A 1110 -12.86 49.35 -48.59
CA LYS A 1110 -12.04 50.48 -49.03
C LYS A 1110 -11.12 51.06 -47.96
N GLN A 1111 -11.27 50.65 -46.69
CA GLN A 1111 -10.57 51.24 -45.55
C GLN A 1111 -9.60 50.25 -44.90
N ASP A 1112 -8.43 50.75 -44.51
CA ASP A 1112 -7.35 49.98 -43.87
C ASP A 1112 -7.73 49.41 -42.48
N PHE A 1113 -8.71 50.00 -41.79
CA PHE A 1113 -9.14 49.49 -40.49
C PHE A 1113 -10.02 48.23 -40.61
N ILE A 1114 -10.78 48.07 -41.70
CA ILE A 1114 -11.61 46.87 -41.91
C ILE A 1114 -10.73 45.63 -42.12
N ILE A 1115 -9.59 45.80 -42.79
CA ILE A 1115 -8.66 44.71 -43.10
C ILE A 1115 -7.87 44.19 -41.89
N THR A 1116 -8.00 44.81 -40.71
CA THR A 1116 -7.42 44.27 -39.47
C THR A 1116 -8.38 43.32 -38.72
N HIS A 1117 -9.59 43.12 -39.23
CA HIS A 1117 -10.62 42.28 -38.59
C HIS A 1117 -10.65 40.88 -39.21
N PRO A 1118 -11.09 39.85 -38.47
CA PRO A 1118 -11.17 38.50 -39.01
C PRO A 1118 -12.23 38.42 -40.13
N ASN A 1119 -11.84 37.98 -41.32
CA ASN A 1119 -12.76 37.66 -42.41
C ASN A 1119 -13.58 36.38 -42.11
N ASP A 1120 -14.36 35.89 -43.07
CA ASP A 1120 -15.16 34.65 -42.95
C ASP A 1120 -14.34 33.45 -42.44
N LYS A 1121 -13.08 33.31 -42.89
CA LYS A 1121 -12.18 32.25 -42.43
C LYS A 1121 -11.78 32.46 -40.97
N GLY A 1122 -11.39 33.67 -40.59
CA GLY A 1122 -11.07 34.02 -39.21
C GLY A 1122 -12.25 33.80 -38.25
N MET A 1123 -13.45 34.23 -38.64
CA MET A 1123 -14.68 34.05 -37.86
C MET A 1123 -15.04 32.58 -37.68
N ARG A 1124 -14.88 31.75 -38.73
CA ARG A 1124 -15.08 30.30 -38.62
C ARG A 1124 -14.06 29.65 -37.69
N MET A 1125 -12.79 30.06 -37.74
CA MET A 1125 -11.75 29.54 -36.84
C MET A 1125 -12.03 29.88 -35.38
N ILE A 1126 -12.48 31.12 -35.12
CA ILE A 1126 -12.95 31.54 -33.80
C ILE A 1126 -14.10 30.65 -33.30
N ALA A 1127 -15.15 30.49 -34.12
CA ALA A 1127 -16.31 29.67 -33.78
C ALA A 1127 -15.91 28.22 -33.48
N ARG A 1128 -15.02 27.65 -34.30
CA ARG A 1128 -14.49 26.31 -34.12
C ARG A 1128 -13.74 26.15 -32.80
N ARG A 1129 -12.93 27.12 -32.39
CA ARG A 1129 -12.19 27.04 -31.11
C ARG A 1129 -13.10 27.11 -29.90
N ILE A 1130 -14.17 27.90 -29.98
CA ILE A 1130 -15.20 27.93 -28.95
C ILE A 1130 -15.96 26.59 -28.95
N PHE A 1131 -16.29 26.05 -30.12
CA PHE A 1131 -16.96 24.76 -30.27
C PHE A 1131 -16.12 23.59 -29.73
N GLU A 1132 -14.81 23.54 -29.99
CA GLU A 1132 -13.90 22.51 -29.45
C GLU A 1132 -13.79 22.55 -27.92
N ALA A 1133 -14.05 23.71 -27.30
CA ALA A 1133 -14.15 23.80 -25.84
C ALA A 1133 -15.49 23.28 -25.30
N ILE A 1134 -16.51 23.16 -26.16
CA ILE A 1134 -17.83 22.61 -25.86
C ILE A 1134 -17.89 21.10 -26.17
N ASP A 1135 -17.40 20.68 -27.34
CA ASP A 1135 -17.36 19.31 -27.82
C ASP A 1135 -15.91 18.82 -27.86
N ARG A 1136 -15.51 18.06 -26.84
CA ARG A 1136 -14.15 17.49 -26.71
C ARG A 1136 -14.05 16.05 -27.22
N LYS A 1137 -15.00 15.58 -28.04
CA LYS A 1137 -14.98 14.23 -28.61
C LYS A 1137 -14.00 14.06 -29.75
#